data_AF-A0A929MYC5-F1
#
_entry.id   AF-A0A929MYC5-F1
#
_cell.length_a   1.000
_cell.length_b   1.000
_cell.length_c   1.000
_cell.angle_alpha   90.00
_cell.angle_beta   90.00
_cell.angle_gamma   90.00
#
_symmetry.space_group_name_H-M   'P 1'
#
loop_
_entity.id
_entity.type
_entity.pdbx_description
1 polymer ?
#
loop_
_entity_poly.entity_id
_entity_poly.type
_entity_poly.pdbx_seq_one_letter_code
_entity_poly.pdbx_strand_id
1 'polypeptide(L)'
;FVIIDEFSELLVAHADFIKVFEAIGRLGRSLSVHLLFASQRIDTKAGDLMSHISYRIGLKTFSAAESRSIIGSDAAFKLPPLPGSGYLLAGGEEMVRFRASYVAAPPRDAVKAVDAEAPEDEQERHILPFSVDRVDTDDAVVIERVALPAPHHAQQASQGGQMASPAPGTAPAPGAAPVPQAEEAAPDFSQYADMSQLDIAVERMEGHGLAAHKIWLEPLDTPPTLDMLFGDLAEDPRLGLISPSWRGKGPLRIPMGTVDLPRQQKQEPLEYDFSGAKGHGIVVGSPMTGKSTALRSLVMSLALTASPLEVQFYVLDFGGTFSSMRNLPHIAGIAARGDNERATRMLAEIEAILADREAYFRKNGIDTMSDYRRMRAAGEADDGYGDVFLILDGWATFKEEYDGEDRRVGRMMERALNFGVHLVVAAGRWLDLRMDIQPLFGTKIELRVDDESASIIDRQAKKNVPVDRPGRGLDMDAHQMLLTLPRIDGERDPGTLSEGVRKSITTIKAAARGMHAPRLRLLPERVGVRELLAAIPELSRPMAELEAEYARVLAEEAAAARAAAPEGEVVEETPLEKPAVPLHDKCLVLGVEERRLGPLVFDPLKDQHIFAVGDGESGRSAFIRLMAHEIMRTNTPETAKLVIVDPRRSLLGEIPEEFLLAYLSLNDDIEGELRAIAGAITKKRAPGKDVTVAQLRERSWWSGPEVWVLVDDAEMLSSGMSNMLQPLDPLLAQARDVGLHMVLARRTGSGIMSDRFVTKLRELGGTGLILSGSPDDGAVIGRVKAVQSRPGRAQVVARNSGLFRAQIAWQPQSE
;
A
#
# COMPACT_ATOMS: atom_id res chain seq x y z
N PHE A 1 -17.72 -31.57 -28.08
CA PHE A 1 -19.19 -31.65 -28.02
C PHE A 1 -19.63 -30.83 -26.83
N VAL A 2 -20.61 -29.93 -26.97
CA VAL A 2 -21.08 -29.04 -25.89
C VAL A 2 -22.54 -29.36 -25.62
N ILE A 3 -22.83 -29.80 -24.39
CA ILE A 3 -24.18 -30.14 -23.93
C ILE A 3 -24.62 -29.05 -22.96
N ILE A 4 -25.75 -28.41 -23.24
CA ILE A 4 -26.31 -27.34 -22.42
C ILE A 4 -27.66 -27.83 -21.92
N ASP A 5 -27.71 -28.20 -20.64
CA ASP A 5 -28.95 -28.54 -19.96
C ASP A 5 -29.67 -27.28 -19.48
N GLU A 6 -30.99 -27.35 -19.39
CA GLU A 6 -31.89 -26.23 -19.10
C GLU A 6 -31.59 -24.93 -19.88
N PHE A 7 -31.29 -25.07 -21.17
CA PHE A 7 -30.87 -23.91 -21.98
C PHE A 7 -31.95 -22.81 -22.05
N SER A 8 -33.23 -23.17 -21.89
CA SER A 8 -34.32 -22.19 -21.90
C SER A 8 -34.26 -21.26 -20.69
N GLU A 9 -34.00 -21.79 -19.49
CA GLU A 9 -33.81 -20.98 -18.28
C GLU A 9 -32.57 -20.07 -18.40
N LEU A 10 -31.50 -20.56 -19.03
CA LEU A 10 -30.31 -19.75 -19.34
C LEU A 10 -30.67 -18.55 -20.22
N LEU A 11 -31.50 -18.72 -21.25
CA LEU A 11 -31.93 -17.63 -22.13
C LEU A 11 -32.94 -16.68 -21.46
N VAL A 12 -33.72 -17.16 -20.48
CA VAL A 12 -34.58 -16.29 -19.66
C VAL A 12 -33.72 -15.38 -18.79
N ALA A 13 -32.68 -15.92 -18.14
CA ALA A 13 -31.77 -15.15 -17.30
C ALA A 13 -30.83 -14.24 -18.13
N HIS A 14 -30.34 -14.73 -19.26
CA HIS A 14 -29.33 -14.06 -20.08
C HIS A 14 -29.64 -14.17 -21.59
N ALA A 15 -30.64 -13.42 -22.03
CA ALA A 15 -31.13 -13.45 -23.42
C ALA A 15 -30.04 -13.21 -24.49
N ASP A 16 -28.99 -12.45 -24.19
CA ASP A 16 -27.90 -12.18 -25.13
C ASP A 16 -27.09 -13.41 -25.56
N PHE A 17 -27.14 -14.51 -24.81
CA PHE A 17 -26.45 -15.76 -25.18
C PHE A 17 -26.96 -16.37 -26.48
N ILE A 18 -28.18 -16.03 -26.93
CA ILE A 18 -28.72 -16.53 -28.20
C ILE A 18 -27.78 -16.23 -29.38
N LYS A 19 -27.16 -15.05 -29.39
CA LYS A 19 -26.21 -14.62 -30.43
C LYS A 19 -24.96 -15.51 -30.47
N VAL A 20 -24.53 -16.02 -29.30
CA VAL A 20 -23.39 -16.95 -29.20
C VAL A 20 -23.77 -18.30 -29.81
N PHE A 21 -24.97 -18.79 -29.49
CA PHE A 21 -25.46 -20.05 -30.04
C PHE A 21 -25.68 -20.00 -31.55
N GLU A 22 -26.20 -18.89 -32.09
CA GLU A 22 -26.30 -18.66 -33.53
C GLU A 22 -24.92 -18.62 -34.21
N ALA A 23 -23.95 -17.93 -33.61
CA ALA A 23 -22.59 -17.89 -34.14
C ALA A 23 -21.97 -19.29 -34.21
N ILE A 24 -22.16 -20.11 -33.18
CA ILE A 24 -21.72 -21.52 -33.18
C ILE A 24 -22.56 -22.34 -34.17
N GLY A 25 -23.86 -22.11 -34.30
CA GLY A 25 -24.70 -22.77 -35.31
C GLY A 25 -24.21 -22.52 -36.75
N ARG A 26 -23.69 -21.31 -37.02
CA ARG A 26 -23.13 -20.92 -38.32
C ARG A 26 -21.70 -21.46 -38.55
N LEU A 27 -20.82 -21.39 -37.56
CA LEU A 27 -19.38 -21.71 -37.70
C LEU A 27 -18.99 -23.10 -37.19
N GLY A 28 -19.82 -23.70 -36.34
CA GLY A 28 -19.52 -24.92 -35.60
C GLY A 28 -19.28 -26.11 -36.51
N ARG A 29 -20.02 -26.22 -37.62
CA ARG A 29 -19.84 -27.31 -38.61
C ARG A 29 -18.43 -27.32 -39.22
N SER A 30 -17.87 -26.15 -39.55
CA SER A 30 -16.50 -26.08 -40.09
C SER A 30 -15.42 -26.27 -39.02
N LEU A 31 -15.75 -25.98 -37.76
CA LEU A 31 -14.83 -26.07 -36.61
C LEU A 31 -14.97 -27.39 -35.83
N SER A 32 -15.81 -28.33 -36.28
CA SER A 32 -16.17 -29.57 -35.56
C SER A 32 -16.69 -29.33 -34.14
N VAL A 33 -17.39 -28.22 -33.92
CA VAL A 33 -18.07 -27.89 -32.67
C VAL A 33 -19.56 -28.26 -32.82
N HIS A 34 -20.00 -29.24 -32.03
CA HIS A 34 -21.37 -29.72 -32.00
C HIS A 34 -22.06 -29.30 -30.70
N LEU A 35 -23.30 -28.81 -30.83
CA LEU A 35 -24.14 -28.36 -29.72
C LEU A 35 -25.33 -29.32 -29.52
N LEU A 36 -25.63 -29.64 -28.28
CA LEU A 36 -26.85 -30.33 -27.86
C LEU A 36 -27.54 -29.48 -26.79
N PHE A 37 -28.75 -29.04 -27.09
CA PHE A 37 -29.60 -28.29 -26.16
C PHE A 37 -30.62 -29.22 -25.51
N ALA A 38 -30.68 -29.22 -24.18
CA ALA A 38 -31.69 -29.92 -23.39
C ALA A 38 -32.45 -28.91 -22.52
N SER A 39 -33.74 -29.17 -22.30
CA SER A 39 -34.59 -28.31 -21.47
C SER A 39 -35.86 -29.07 -21.08
N GLN A 40 -36.37 -28.82 -19.87
CA GLN A 40 -37.67 -29.36 -19.45
C GLN A 40 -38.84 -28.71 -20.18
N ARG A 41 -38.69 -27.43 -20.57
CA ARG A 41 -39.69 -26.64 -21.31
C ARG A 41 -39.00 -25.85 -22.41
N ILE A 42 -39.70 -25.58 -23.50
CA ILE A 42 -39.17 -24.71 -24.57
C ILE A 42 -39.94 -23.39 -24.58
N ASP A 43 -39.23 -22.29 -24.40
CA ASP A 43 -39.76 -20.93 -24.58
C ASP A 43 -39.72 -20.53 -26.07
N THR A 44 -40.68 -19.70 -26.47
CA THR A 44 -40.87 -19.10 -27.80
C THR A 44 -39.67 -18.32 -28.32
N LYS A 45 -38.80 -17.81 -27.43
CA LYS A 45 -37.58 -17.07 -27.77
C LYS A 45 -36.49 -17.92 -28.42
N ALA A 46 -36.60 -19.25 -28.40
CA ALA A 46 -35.66 -20.17 -29.05
C ALA A 46 -35.92 -20.35 -30.56
N GLY A 47 -36.92 -19.67 -31.13
CA GLY A 47 -37.38 -19.85 -32.52
C GLY A 47 -36.27 -19.70 -33.57
N ASP A 48 -35.40 -18.70 -33.43
CA ASP A 48 -34.34 -18.40 -34.40
C ASP A 48 -33.24 -19.48 -34.43
N LEU A 49 -33.02 -20.16 -33.30
CA LEU A 49 -32.05 -21.24 -33.13
C LEU A 49 -32.50 -22.55 -33.82
N MET A 50 -33.81 -22.73 -34.05
CA MET A 50 -34.37 -23.96 -34.63
C MET A 50 -33.88 -24.25 -36.04
N SER A 51 -33.42 -23.22 -36.77
CA SER A 51 -32.85 -23.32 -38.11
C SER A 51 -31.49 -24.03 -38.15
N HIS A 52 -30.76 -24.04 -37.03
CA HIS A 52 -29.44 -24.65 -36.89
C HIS A 52 -29.46 -26.06 -36.28
N ILE A 53 -30.63 -26.54 -35.85
CA ILE A 53 -30.80 -27.83 -35.18
C ILE A 53 -31.11 -28.93 -36.21
N SER A 54 -30.17 -29.85 -36.40
CA SER A 54 -30.28 -30.92 -37.41
C SER A 54 -31.11 -32.14 -36.97
N TYR A 55 -31.22 -32.39 -35.67
CA TYR A 55 -32.03 -33.47 -35.12
C TYR A 55 -32.68 -33.04 -33.81
N ARG A 56 -33.84 -33.63 -33.49
CA ARG A 56 -34.65 -33.29 -32.32
C ARG A 56 -35.05 -34.55 -31.59
N ILE A 57 -34.91 -34.53 -30.27
CA ILE A 57 -35.29 -35.64 -29.40
C ILE A 57 -36.44 -35.14 -28.51
N GLY A 58 -37.62 -35.71 -28.70
CA GLY A 58 -38.81 -35.43 -27.89
C GLY A 58 -39.06 -36.56 -26.90
N LEU A 59 -38.70 -36.36 -25.64
CA LEU A 59 -39.21 -37.19 -24.53
C LEU A 59 -40.64 -36.76 -24.17
N LYS A 60 -41.25 -37.43 -23.19
CA LYS A 60 -42.62 -37.11 -22.76
C LYS A 60 -42.75 -35.63 -22.37
N THR A 61 -43.55 -34.86 -23.10
CA THR A 61 -43.81 -33.43 -22.85
C THR A 61 -45.00 -33.21 -21.92
N PHE A 62 -45.15 -32.01 -21.36
CA PHE A 62 -46.27 -31.66 -20.47
C PHE A 62 -47.55 -31.33 -21.23
N SER A 63 -47.42 -30.83 -22.46
CA SER A 63 -48.57 -30.50 -23.31
C SER A 63 -48.38 -30.94 -24.77
N ALA A 64 -49.52 -31.08 -25.47
CA ALA A 64 -49.54 -31.31 -26.91
C ALA A 64 -48.95 -30.14 -27.72
N ALA A 65 -49.00 -28.91 -27.19
CA ALA A 65 -48.44 -27.73 -27.83
C ALA A 65 -46.90 -27.76 -27.82
N GLU A 66 -46.28 -28.13 -26.70
CA GLU A 66 -44.83 -28.33 -26.57
C GLU A 66 -44.33 -29.47 -27.48
N SER A 67 -45.07 -30.59 -27.52
CA SER A 67 -44.75 -31.68 -28.44
C SER A 67 -44.70 -31.20 -29.89
N ARG A 68 -45.69 -30.38 -30.30
CA ARG A 68 -45.74 -29.83 -31.66
C ARG A 68 -44.62 -28.84 -31.95
N SER A 69 -44.19 -28.04 -30.98
CA SER A 69 -43.09 -27.09 -31.20
C SER A 69 -41.73 -27.78 -31.36
N ILE A 70 -41.52 -28.92 -30.68
CA ILE A 70 -40.26 -29.68 -30.73
C ILE A 70 -40.23 -30.61 -31.95
N ILE A 71 -41.21 -31.50 -32.09
CA ILE A 71 -41.18 -32.59 -33.06
C ILE A 71 -42.26 -32.47 -34.16
N GLY A 72 -43.03 -31.37 -34.19
CA GLY A 72 -44.05 -31.13 -35.22
C GLY A 72 -45.35 -31.92 -35.05
N SER A 73 -45.48 -32.76 -34.01
CA SER A 73 -46.62 -33.64 -33.74
C SER A 73 -46.96 -33.66 -32.25
N ASP A 74 -48.17 -34.10 -31.87
CA ASP A 74 -48.56 -34.30 -30.46
C ASP A 74 -48.12 -35.66 -29.88
N ALA A 75 -47.33 -36.43 -30.62
CA ALA A 75 -46.95 -37.80 -30.29
C ALA A 75 -46.14 -37.93 -28.99
N ALA A 76 -45.27 -36.97 -28.66
CA ALA A 76 -44.46 -37.03 -27.45
C ALA A 76 -45.30 -36.81 -26.18
N PHE A 77 -46.35 -36.00 -26.24
CA PHE A 77 -47.29 -35.83 -25.13
C PHE A 77 -48.04 -37.13 -24.77
N LYS A 78 -48.34 -37.95 -25.79
CA LYS A 78 -49.05 -39.23 -25.65
C LYS A 78 -48.16 -40.38 -25.18
N LEU A 79 -46.86 -40.14 -24.93
CA LEU A 79 -45.95 -41.19 -24.46
C LEU A 79 -46.38 -41.71 -23.08
N PRO A 80 -46.19 -43.02 -22.83
CA PRO A 80 -46.39 -43.58 -21.50
C PRO A 80 -45.46 -42.88 -20.50
N PRO A 81 -45.85 -42.77 -19.20
CA PRO A 81 -45.01 -42.17 -18.15
C PRO A 81 -43.84 -43.09 -17.76
N LEU A 82 -43.20 -43.74 -18.74
CA LEU A 82 -42.04 -44.61 -18.56
C LEU A 82 -40.78 -43.83 -18.95
N PRO A 83 -39.83 -43.60 -18.03
CA PRO A 83 -38.57 -42.91 -18.32
C PRO A 83 -37.82 -43.52 -19.51
N GLY A 84 -37.17 -42.65 -20.29
CA GLY A 84 -36.42 -43.03 -21.48
C GLY A 84 -37.26 -43.23 -22.75
N SER A 85 -38.59 -43.27 -22.67
CA SER A 85 -39.45 -43.32 -23.87
C SER A 85 -39.39 -41.99 -24.62
N GLY A 86 -39.12 -42.02 -25.92
CA GLY A 86 -39.01 -40.80 -26.73
C GLY A 86 -39.20 -41.03 -28.21
N TYR A 87 -39.17 -39.92 -28.95
CA TYR A 87 -39.11 -39.88 -30.40
C TYR A 87 -37.87 -39.13 -30.87
N LEU A 88 -37.20 -39.65 -31.89
CA LEU A 88 -36.09 -39.00 -32.58
C LEU A 88 -36.57 -38.55 -33.96
N LEU A 89 -36.29 -37.30 -34.30
CA LEU A 89 -36.53 -36.72 -35.62
C LEU A 89 -35.21 -36.13 -36.14
N ALA A 90 -34.56 -36.80 -37.08
CA ALA A 90 -33.38 -36.30 -37.78
C ALA A 90 -33.81 -35.71 -39.14
N GLY A 91 -33.21 -34.58 -39.54
CA GLY A 91 -33.69 -33.72 -40.65
C GLY A 91 -34.15 -34.47 -41.91
N GLY A 92 -35.47 -34.52 -42.11
CA GLY A 92 -36.11 -35.10 -43.31
C GLY A 92 -36.53 -36.57 -43.19
N GLU A 93 -36.21 -37.24 -42.09
CA GLU A 93 -36.54 -38.66 -41.86
C GLU A 93 -37.86 -38.85 -41.09
N GLU A 94 -38.42 -40.06 -41.17
CA GLU A 94 -39.58 -40.44 -40.35
C GLU A 94 -39.24 -40.46 -38.86
N MET A 95 -40.23 -40.11 -38.04
CA MET A 95 -40.07 -40.04 -36.59
C MET A 95 -39.88 -41.45 -36.00
N VAL A 96 -38.71 -41.70 -35.39
CA VAL A 96 -38.37 -43.01 -34.80
C VAL A 96 -38.72 -43.03 -33.32
N ARG A 97 -39.62 -43.93 -32.92
CA ARG A 97 -39.89 -44.18 -31.50
C ARG A 97 -38.78 -45.02 -30.90
N PHE A 98 -38.26 -44.62 -29.75
CA PHE A 98 -37.21 -45.34 -29.06
C PHE A 98 -37.44 -45.39 -27.54
N ARG A 99 -36.64 -46.23 -26.88
CA ARG A 99 -36.47 -46.21 -25.43
C ARG A 99 -34.98 -46.11 -25.12
N ALA A 100 -34.57 -45.08 -24.39
CA ALA A 100 -33.19 -44.86 -24.00
C ALA A 100 -32.69 -45.98 -23.08
N SER A 101 -31.42 -46.34 -23.25
CA SER A 101 -30.72 -47.20 -22.30
C SER A 101 -30.38 -46.42 -21.03
N TYR A 102 -30.28 -47.12 -19.89
CA TYR A 102 -29.83 -46.53 -18.63
C TYR A 102 -28.42 -47.06 -18.30
N VAL A 103 -27.60 -46.22 -17.68
CA VAL A 103 -26.23 -46.58 -17.23
C VAL A 103 -26.05 -46.42 -15.71
N ALA A 104 -27.11 -46.00 -15.02
CA ALA A 104 -27.10 -45.64 -13.60
C ALA A 104 -27.39 -46.82 -12.66
N ALA A 105 -27.29 -48.07 -13.13
CA ALA A 105 -27.40 -49.24 -12.27
C ALA A 105 -26.19 -50.17 -12.44
N PRO A 106 -25.91 -51.05 -11.46
CA PRO A 106 -24.82 -52.01 -11.55
C PRO A 106 -24.98 -52.99 -12.73
N PRO A 107 -23.88 -53.60 -13.21
CA PRO A 107 -23.95 -54.69 -14.17
C PRO A 107 -24.85 -55.82 -13.66
N ARG A 108 -25.69 -56.38 -14.54
CA ARG A 108 -26.63 -57.45 -14.19
C ARG A 108 -25.96 -58.67 -13.54
N ASP A 109 -24.70 -58.93 -13.86
CA ASP A 109 -23.95 -60.07 -13.32
C ASP A 109 -23.27 -59.75 -11.97
N ALA A 110 -23.05 -58.48 -11.63
CA ALA A 110 -22.54 -58.06 -10.33
C ALA A 110 -23.61 -58.18 -9.22
N VAL A 111 -24.87 -57.85 -9.54
CA VAL A 111 -26.01 -58.05 -8.64
C VAL A 111 -26.23 -59.54 -8.32
N LYS A 112 -26.08 -60.41 -9.33
CA LYS A 112 -26.15 -61.87 -9.14
C LYS A 112 -24.99 -62.43 -8.31
N ALA A 113 -23.79 -61.84 -8.39
CA ALA A 113 -22.63 -62.29 -7.63
C ALA A 113 -22.75 -61.95 -6.13
N VAL A 114 -23.34 -60.81 -5.79
CA VAL A 114 -23.62 -60.42 -4.40
C VAL A 114 -24.82 -61.19 -3.83
N ASP A 115 -25.87 -61.37 -4.62
CA ASP A 115 -27.04 -62.18 -4.23
C ASP A 115 -26.69 -63.68 -4.05
N ALA A 116 -25.61 -64.17 -4.65
CA ALA A 116 -25.13 -65.55 -4.51
C ALA A 116 -24.36 -65.80 -3.20
N GLU A 117 -23.97 -64.77 -2.44
CA GLU A 117 -23.31 -64.90 -1.12
C GLU A 117 -24.29 -64.72 0.07
N ALA A 118 -25.56 -64.39 -0.18
CA ALA A 118 -26.62 -64.47 0.83
C ALA A 118 -27.11 -65.93 0.98
N PRO A 119 -27.51 -66.40 2.18
CA PRO A 119 -28.07 -67.74 2.33
C PRO A 119 -29.31 -67.86 1.43
N GLU A 120 -29.29 -68.83 0.53
CA GLU A 120 -30.42 -69.17 -0.34
C GLU A 120 -31.64 -69.57 0.50
N ASP A 121 -32.59 -68.65 0.70
CA ASP A 121 -33.99 -69.04 0.80
C ASP A 121 -34.51 -69.14 -0.63
N GLU A 122 -34.39 -70.33 -1.22
CA GLU A 122 -35.09 -70.74 -2.44
C GLU A 122 -36.60 -70.53 -2.25
N GLN A 123 -37.14 -69.41 -2.74
CA GLN A 123 -38.54 -69.36 -3.14
C GLN A 123 -38.62 -69.75 -4.62
N GLU A 124 -38.93 -71.03 -4.84
CA GLU A 124 -39.38 -71.56 -6.15
C GLU A 124 -40.44 -70.62 -6.74
N ARG A 125 -40.13 -69.99 -7.87
CA ARG A 125 -41.08 -69.17 -8.62
C ARG A 125 -41.89 -70.07 -9.55
N HIS A 126 -43.14 -70.35 -9.22
CA HIS A 126 -44.07 -71.09 -10.07
C HIS A 126 -44.66 -70.18 -11.16
N ILE A 127 -44.74 -70.67 -12.41
CA ILE A 127 -45.46 -70.01 -13.51
C ILE A 127 -46.80 -70.73 -13.70
N LEU A 128 -47.91 -70.01 -13.56
CA LEU A 128 -49.26 -70.52 -13.81
C LEU A 128 -49.72 -70.17 -15.24
N PRO A 129 -50.43 -71.05 -15.96
CA PRO A 129 -51.08 -70.70 -17.21
C PRO A 129 -52.24 -69.71 -16.98
N PHE A 130 -52.45 -68.78 -17.91
CA PHE A 130 -53.46 -67.73 -17.78
C PHE A 130 -54.89 -68.30 -17.79
N SER A 131 -55.67 -67.97 -16.76
CA SER A 131 -57.10 -68.28 -16.61
C SER A 131 -57.83 -67.08 -16.00
N VAL A 132 -59.14 -66.97 -16.24
CA VAL A 132 -60.02 -65.93 -15.69
C VAL A 132 -60.79 -66.39 -14.43
N ASP A 133 -60.64 -67.65 -14.01
CA ASP A 133 -61.22 -68.18 -12.76
C ASP A 133 -60.21 -68.14 -11.58
N ARG A 134 -60.72 -68.25 -10.34
CA ARG A 134 -59.88 -68.27 -9.12
C ARG A 134 -59.08 -69.58 -9.04
N VAL A 135 -57.76 -69.48 -8.88
CA VAL A 135 -56.82 -70.60 -8.79
C VAL A 135 -56.45 -70.87 -7.33
N ASP A 136 -56.52 -72.13 -6.89
CA ASP A 136 -55.96 -72.62 -5.61
C ASP A 136 -54.53 -73.16 -5.83
N THR A 137 -53.68 -73.05 -4.81
CA THR A 137 -52.21 -73.19 -4.92
C THR A 137 -51.69 -74.61 -5.12
N ASP A 138 -52.54 -75.65 -5.04
CA ASP A 138 -52.10 -77.05 -5.04
C ASP A 138 -51.93 -77.66 -6.44
N ASP A 139 -52.25 -76.92 -7.52
CA ASP A 139 -52.25 -77.41 -8.91
C ASP A 139 -51.00 -76.99 -9.74
N ALA A 140 -49.92 -76.53 -9.11
CA ALA A 140 -48.69 -76.14 -9.81
C ALA A 140 -47.87 -77.35 -10.31
N VAL A 141 -47.48 -77.38 -11.60
CA VAL A 141 -46.61 -78.43 -12.18
C VAL A 141 -45.13 -78.01 -12.08
N VAL A 142 -44.31 -78.88 -11.49
CA VAL A 142 -42.85 -78.73 -11.38
C VAL A 142 -42.17 -79.15 -12.69
N ILE A 143 -41.26 -78.32 -13.22
CA ILE A 143 -40.40 -78.68 -14.37
C ILE A 143 -38.95 -78.77 -13.89
N GLU A 144 -38.39 -79.97 -13.83
CA GLU A 144 -36.94 -80.17 -13.68
C GLU A 144 -36.20 -79.75 -14.96
N ARG A 145 -35.12 -78.96 -14.80
CA ARG A 145 -34.23 -78.59 -15.92
C ARG A 145 -33.44 -79.81 -16.40
N VAL A 146 -33.83 -80.38 -17.54
CA VAL A 146 -32.98 -81.31 -18.29
C VAL A 146 -31.92 -80.52 -19.08
N ALA A 147 -30.65 -80.90 -18.91
CA ALA A 147 -29.51 -80.34 -19.66
C ALA A 147 -29.55 -80.77 -21.14
N LEU A 148 -29.40 -79.80 -22.05
CA LEU A 148 -29.23 -80.07 -23.49
C LEU A 148 -27.77 -80.43 -23.81
N PRO A 149 -27.50 -81.46 -24.63
CA PRO A 149 -26.13 -81.84 -25.00
C PRO A 149 -25.54 -80.91 -26.07
N ALA A 150 -24.23 -80.71 -26.00
CA ALA A 150 -23.44 -79.93 -26.96
C ALA A 150 -23.31 -80.65 -28.33
N PRO A 151 -23.32 -79.92 -29.46
CA PRO A 151 -23.12 -80.54 -30.77
C PRO A 151 -21.63 -80.70 -31.13
N HIS A 152 -21.26 -81.92 -31.50
CA HIS A 152 -19.95 -82.31 -32.05
C HIS A 152 -20.07 -82.73 -33.54
N HIS A 153 -19.07 -82.30 -34.32
CA HIS A 153 -18.54 -82.83 -35.60
C HIS A 153 -19.24 -82.59 -36.97
N ALA A 154 -18.66 -81.65 -37.72
CA ALA A 154 -17.83 -81.80 -38.93
C ALA A 154 -18.11 -82.89 -40.01
N GLN A 155 -18.06 -82.40 -41.27
CA GLN A 155 -17.48 -82.96 -42.52
C GLN A 155 -18.35 -83.69 -43.57
N GLN A 156 -18.25 -83.13 -44.81
CA GLN A 156 -18.26 -83.74 -46.16
C GLN A 156 -19.62 -84.21 -46.74
N ALA A 157 -20.01 -83.98 -48.01
CA ALA A 157 -19.35 -83.41 -49.20
C ALA A 157 -20.39 -83.00 -50.30
N SER A 158 -20.00 -82.02 -51.12
CA SER A 158 -20.21 -81.86 -52.58
C SER A 158 -21.61 -81.98 -53.23
N GLN A 159 -22.07 -80.91 -53.92
CA GLN A 159 -21.99 -80.72 -55.40
C GLN A 159 -22.90 -79.58 -55.87
N GLY A 160 -22.39 -78.74 -56.80
CA GLY A 160 -23.20 -78.10 -57.85
C GLY A 160 -23.23 -76.55 -57.88
N GLY A 161 -22.51 -75.96 -58.83
CA GLY A 161 -22.90 -74.67 -59.45
C GLY A 161 -21.82 -73.57 -59.52
N GLN A 162 -20.99 -73.58 -60.56
CA GLN A 162 -20.03 -72.53 -60.92
C GLN A 162 -20.71 -71.34 -61.63
N MET A 163 -20.19 -70.12 -61.42
CA MET A 163 -19.82 -69.18 -62.51
C MET A 163 -18.87 -68.07 -62.00
N ALA A 164 -17.87 -67.73 -62.81
CA ALA A 164 -16.67 -66.93 -62.55
C ALA A 164 -16.83 -65.43 -62.91
N SER A 165 -16.03 -64.47 -62.38
CA SER A 165 -14.68 -64.05 -62.84
C SER A 165 -14.30 -62.71 -62.13
N PRO A 166 -13.12 -62.07 -62.34
CA PRO A 166 -11.71 -62.51 -62.24
C PRO A 166 -10.84 -61.59 -61.32
N ALA A 167 -9.57 -61.96 -61.07
CA ALA A 167 -8.48 -61.13 -60.51
C ALA A 167 -7.52 -60.70 -61.67
N PRO A 168 -6.50 -59.77 -61.57
CA PRO A 168 -5.55 -59.61 -60.45
C PRO A 168 -4.95 -58.19 -60.20
N GLY A 169 -4.15 -58.04 -59.13
CA GLY A 169 -3.24 -56.89 -58.95
C GLY A 169 -2.59 -56.82 -57.56
N THR A 170 -1.38 -57.36 -57.46
CA THR A 170 -0.59 -57.73 -56.27
C THR A 170 0.08 -56.57 -55.52
N ALA A 171 0.06 -56.60 -54.18
CA ALA A 171 1.13 -56.11 -53.29
C ALA A 171 1.12 -56.93 -51.97
N PRO A 172 2.27 -57.19 -51.32
CA PRO A 172 2.49 -58.35 -50.47
C PRO A 172 2.00 -58.18 -49.02
N ALA A 173 1.64 -59.30 -48.40
CA ALA A 173 1.26 -59.40 -46.99
C ALA A 173 2.48 -59.29 -46.05
N PRO A 174 2.41 -58.53 -44.94
CA PRO A 174 3.22 -58.79 -43.76
C PRO A 174 2.55 -59.88 -42.91
N GLY A 175 3.36 -60.83 -42.44
CA GLY A 175 2.92 -62.06 -41.80
C GLY A 175 1.96 -61.88 -40.63
N ALA A 176 0.86 -62.62 -40.65
CA ALA A 176 0.02 -62.85 -39.50
C ALA A 176 0.81 -63.67 -38.47
N ALA A 177 1.27 -63.00 -37.41
CA ALA A 177 1.51 -63.68 -36.16
C ALA A 177 0.16 -64.21 -35.64
N PRO A 178 0.11 -65.42 -35.04
CA PRO A 178 -1.12 -65.90 -34.42
C PRO A 178 -1.48 -64.96 -33.27
N VAL A 179 -2.61 -64.29 -33.35
CA VAL A 179 -3.21 -63.63 -32.18
C VAL A 179 -3.58 -64.75 -31.22
N PRO A 180 -3.04 -64.79 -29.98
CA PRO A 180 -3.47 -65.78 -29.02
C PRO A 180 -4.97 -65.53 -28.75
N GLN A 181 -5.80 -66.51 -29.07
CA GLN A 181 -7.14 -66.61 -28.50
C GLN A 181 -6.95 -67.01 -27.04
N ALA A 182 -6.70 -66.01 -26.18
CA ALA A 182 -7.01 -66.17 -24.78
C ALA A 182 -8.53 -66.31 -24.68
N GLU A 183 -9.01 -67.42 -24.11
CA GLU A 183 -10.30 -67.40 -23.45
C GLU A 183 -10.22 -66.28 -22.40
N GLU A 184 -10.71 -65.09 -22.75
CA GLU A 184 -10.94 -64.03 -21.77
C GLU A 184 -11.95 -64.59 -20.78
N ALA A 185 -11.45 -64.99 -19.59
CA ALA A 185 -12.29 -65.22 -18.44
C ALA A 185 -13.27 -64.05 -18.35
N ALA A 186 -14.58 -64.35 -18.23
CA ALA A 186 -15.60 -63.33 -18.12
C ALA A 186 -15.16 -62.34 -17.03
N PRO A 187 -15.05 -61.03 -17.35
CA PRO A 187 -14.51 -60.07 -16.40
C PRO A 187 -15.28 -60.14 -15.09
N ASP A 188 -14.56 -60.33 -13.99
CA ASP A 188 -15.17 -60.37 -12.67
C ASP A 188 -15.62 -58.96 -12.28
N PHE A 189 -16.94 -58.80 -12.20
CA PHE A 189 -17.59 -57.54 -11.84
C PHE A 189 -18.07 -57.50 -10.39
N SER A 190 -17.81 -58.55 -9.59
CA SER A 190 -18.23 -58.62 -8.18
C SER A 190 -17.72 -57.42 -7.38
N GLN A 191 -16.48 -57.00 -7.63
CA GLN A 191 -15.85 -55.82 -7.00
C GLN A 191 -16.55 -54.47 -7.30
N TYR A 192 -17.48 -54.42 -8.26
CA TYR A 192 -18.21 -53.21 -8.66
C TYR A 192 -19.71 -53.30 -8.38
N ALA A 193 -20.15 -54.24 -7.53
CA ALA A 193 -21.57 -54.45 -7.29
C ALA A 193 -22.29 -53.22 -6.71
N ASP A 194 -21.56 -52.36 -5.98
CA ASP A 194 -22.07 -51.10 -5.42
C ASP A 194 -21.90 -49.89 -6.36
N MET A 195 -21.41 -50.11 -7.59
CA MET A 195 -21.12 -49.05 -8.57
C MET A 195 -22.06 -49.13 -9.77
N SER A 196 -22.42 -47.98 -10.34
CA SER A 196 -23.17 -47.98 -11.60
C SER A 196 -22.27 -48.35 -12.79
N GLN A 197 -22.85 -48.85 -13.88
CA GLN A 197 -22.10 -49.08 -15.12
C GLN A 197 -21.33 -47.83 -15.61
N LEU A 198 -21.87 -46.64 -15.37
CA LEU A 198 -21.19 -45.38 -15.68
C LEU A 198 -19.95 -45.19 -14.80
N ASP A 199 -20.05 -45.41 -13.50
CA ASP A 199 -18.93 -45.23 -12.56
C ASP A 199 -17.77 -46.18 -12.90
N ILE A 200 -18.10 -47.44 -13.19
CA ILE A 200 -17.13 -48.45 -13.64
C ILE A 200 -16.42 -47.99 -14.93
N ALA A 201 -17.18 -47.46 -15.88
CA ALA A 201 -16.62 -46.97 -17.13
C ALA A 201 -15.71 -45.75 -16.90
N VAL A 202 -16.10 -44.81 -16.04
CA VAL A 202 -15.29 -43.64 -15.69
C VAL A 202 -14.00 -44.06 -15.00
N GLU A 203 -14.07 -44.90 -13.96
CA GLU A 203 -12.91 -45.38 -13.22
C GLU A 203 -11.89 -46.07 -14.14
N ARG A 204 -12.37 -46.91 -15.06
CA ARG A 204 -11.50 -47.61 -16.02
C ARG A 204 -10.93 -46.71 -17.12
N MET A 205 -11.58 -45.59 -17.43
CA MET A 205 -11.11 -44.64 -18.44
C MET A 205 -10.21 -43.54 -17.84
N GLU A 206 -10.28 -43.31 -16.53
CA GLU A 206 -9.48 -42.30 -15.86
C GLU A 206 -7.97 -42.57 -16.02
N GLY A 207 -7.19 -41.53 -16.31
CA GLY A 207 -5.76 -41.65 -16.57
C GLY A 207 -5.37 -42.19 -17.97
N HIS A 208 -6.34 -42.62 -18.79
CA HIS A 208 -6.10 -43.07 -20.16
C HIS A 208 -6.37 -41.96 -21.20
N GLY A 209 -5.51 -41.87 -22.21
CA GLY A 209 -5.65 -40.92 -23.32
C GLY A 209 -4.94 -39.57 -23.08
N LEU A 210 -5.22 -38.60 -23.96
CA LEU A 210 -4.68 -37.24 -23.83
C LEU A 210 -5.61 -36.40 -22.95
N ALA A 211 -5.04 -35.66 -22.00
CA ALA A 211 -5.80 -34.72 -21.19
C ALA A 211 -6.53 -33.71 -22.08
N ALA A 212 -7.83 -33.51 -21.81
CA ALA A 212 -8.62 -32.53 -22.54
C ALA A 212 -8.06 -31.12 -22.33
N HIS A 213 -8.03 -30.33 -23.41
CA HIS A 213 -7.72 -28.91 -23.30
C HIS A 213 -8.72 -28.21 -22.38
N LYS A 214 -8.23 -27.51 -21.35
CA LYS A 214 -9.08 -26.83 -20.36
C LYS A 214 -9.66 -25.54 -20.96
N ILE A 215 -10.87 -25.64 -21.53
CA ILE A 215 -11.61 -24.49 -22.06
C ILE A 215 -12.11 -23.58 -20.91
N TRP A 216 -12.50 -24.20 -19.79
CA TRP A 216 -12.98 -23.52 -18.61
C TRP A 216 -11.93 -23.66 -17.49
N LEU A 217 -11.41 -22.54 -17.02
CA LEU A 217 -10.51 -22.49 -15.87
C LEU A 217 -11.31 -22.31 -14.59
N GLU A 218 -10.73 -22.74 -13.47
CA GLU A 218 -11.34 -22.56 -12.16
C GLU A 218 -11.55 -21.06 -11.89
N PRO A 219 -12.75 -20.63 -11.48
CA PRO A 219 -13.00 -19.25 -11.12
C PRO A 219 -12.05 -18.75 -10.02
N LEU A 220 -11.69 -17.47 -10.08
CA LEU A 220 -10.83 -16.83 -9.08
C LEU A 220 -11.56 -16.63 -7.74
N ASP A 221 -11.69 -17.71 -6.98
CA ASP A 221 -12.43 -17.74 -5.72
C ASP A 221 -11.51 -17.85 -4.50
N THR A 222 -10.36 -18.50 -4.66
CA THR A 222 -9.38 -18.67 -3.59
C THR A 222 -8.14 -17.82 -3.89
N PRO A 223 -7.76 -16.86 -3.04
CA PRO A 223 -6.63 -15.98 -3.33
C PRO A 223 -5.31 -16.77 -3.36
N PRO A 224 -4.34 -16.36 -4.21
CA PRO A 224 -2.99 -16.90 -4.15
C PRO A 224 -2.20 -16.29 -2.98
N THR A 225 -1.17 -16.98 -2.51
CA THR A 225 -0.17 -16.43 -1.58
C THR A 225 1.08 -15.95 -2.35
N LEU A 226 1.93 -15.15 -1.71
CA LEU A 226 3.09 -14.56 -2.38
C LEU A 226 4.11 -15.62 -2.81
N ASP A 227 4.37 -16.63 -1.98
CA ASP A 227 5.25 -17.75 -2.31
C ASP A 227 4.78 -18.52 -3.55
N MET A 228 3.46 -18.69 -3.74
CA MET A 228 2.90 -19.30 -4.95
C MET A 228 3.11 -18.43 -6.20
N LEU A 229 2.99 -17.10 -6.07
CA LEU A 229 3.18 -16.19 -7.20
C LEU A 229 4.65 -16.00 -7.59
N PHE A 230 5.56 -16.03 -6.60
CA PHE A 230 6.99 -15.95 -6.85
C PHE A 230 7.54 -17.29 -7.36
N GLY A 231 7.22 -18.40 -6.68
CA GLY A 231 7.61 -19.77 -7.05
C GLY A 231 9.08 -20.14 -6.78
N ASP A 232 9.95 -19.17 -6.47
CA ASP A 232 11.40 -19.35 -6.39
C ASP A 232 12.07 -18.59 -5.23
N LEU A 233 11.33 -18.28 -4.16
CA LEU A 233 11.87 -17.56 -3.00
C LEU A 233 13.08 -18.29 -2.40
N ALA A 234 14.19 -17.56 -2.27
CA ALA A 234 15.45 -18.09 -1.78
C ALA A 234 16.16 -17.07 -0.86
N GLU A 235 16.90 -17.57 0.13
CA GLU A 235 17.75 -16.73 0.97
C GLU A 235 19.04 -16.36 0.23
N ASP A 236 19.34 -15.07 0.20
CA ASP A 236 20.60 -14.50 -0.27
C ASP A 236 21.32 -13.81 0.91
N PRO A 237 22.62 -14.08 1.14
CA PRO A 237 23.37 -13.49 2.26
C PRO A 237 23.45 -11.96 2.26
N ARG A 238 23.33 -11.31 1.10
CA ARG A 238 23.44 -9.86 0.91
C ARG A 238 22.09 -9.19 0.75
N LEU A 239 21.09 -9.90 0.23
CA LEU A 239 19.79 -9.32 -0.10
C LEU A 239 18.65 -9.74 0.84
N GLY A 240 18.84 -10.80 1.63
CA GLY A 240 17.80 -11.40 2.47
C GLY A 240 16.95 -12.41 1.71
N LEU A 241 15.68 -12.57 2.08
CA LEU A 241 14.77 -13.47 1.37
C LEU A 241 14.23 -12.76 0.12
N ILE A 242 14.58 -13.26 -1.07
CA ILE A 242 14.16 -12.66 -2.34
C ILE A 242 13.71 -13.71 -3.38
N SER A 243 13.04 -13.26 -4.43
CA SER A 243 12.85 -14.01 -5.67
C SER A 243 13.91 -13.62 -6.72
N PRO A 244 14.83 -14.52 -7.11
CA PRO A 244 15.82 -14.24 -8.14
C PRO A 244 15.21 -13.97 -9.52
N SER A 245 14.18 -14.72 -9.93
CA SER A 245 13.56 -14.55 -11.25
C SER A 245 12.85 -13.21 -11.39
N TRP A 246 12.10 -12.79 -10.36
CA TRP A 246 11.40 -11.51 -10.38
C TRP A 246 12.34 -10.33 -10.28
N ARG A 247 13.40 -10.44 -9.48
CA ARG A 247 14.47 -9.45 -9.47
C ARG A 247 15.16 -9.33 -10.83
N GLY A 248 15.32 -10.44 -11.56
CA GLY A 248 15.85 -10.48 -12.92
C GLY A 248 14.96 -9.80 -13.97
N LYS A 249 13.65 -9.66 -13.73
CA LYS A 249 12.73 -8.91 -14.62
C LYS A 249 12.95 -7.38 -14.57
N GLY A 250 13.62 -6.87 -13.53
CA GLY A 250 13.90 -5.45 -13.33
C GLY A 250 13.61 -4.98 -11.90
N PRO A 251 14.12 -3.80 -11.50
CA PRO A 251 13.89 -3.26 -10.16
C PRO A 251 12.40 -2.95 -9.95
N LEU A 252 11.90 -3.15 -8.73
CA LEU A 252 10.53 -2.78 -8.31
C LEU A 252 9.38 -3.38 -9.16
N ARG A 253 9.63 -4.49 -9.86
CA ARG A 253 8.58 -5.29 -10.50
C ARG A 253 8.10 -6.38 -9.56
N ILE A 254 6.79 -6.45 -9.36
CA ILE A 254 6.19 -7.34 -8.37
C ILE A 254 4.93 -8.04 -8.89
N PRO A 255 4.69 -9.30 -8.48
CA PRO A 255 3.37 -9.92 -8.60
C PRO A 255 2.45 -9.42 -7.48
N MET A 256 1.16 -9.26 -7.80
CA MET A 256 0.14 -8.78 -6.86
C MET A 256 -1.15 -9.61 -6.85
N GLY A 257 -1.26 -10.65 -7.67
CA GLY A 257 -2.44 -11.50 -7.74
C GLY A 257 -2.51 -12.26 -9.05
N THR A 258 -3.72 -12.62 -9.44
CA THR A 258 -4.02 -13.29 -10.71
C THR A 258 -5.05 -12.48 -11.48
N VAL A 259 -4.84 -12.31 -12.78
CA VAL A 259 -5.82 -11.74 -13.71
C VAL A 259 -6.43 -12.87 -14.55
N ASP A 260 -7.74 -12.83 -14.73
CA ASP A 260 -8.48 -13.81 -15.54
C ASP A 260 -8.71 -13.26 -16.95
N LEU A 261 -8.31 -14.01 -17.98
CA LEU A 261 -8.47 -13.68 -19.40
C LEU A 261 -9.39 -14.71 -20.08
N PRO A 262 -10.72 -14.68 -19.85
CA PRO A 262 -11.63 -15.75 -20.30
C PRO A 262 -11.60 -15.99 -21.81
N ARG A 263 -11.51 -14.92 -22.61
CA ARG A 263 -11.44 -15.03 -24.09
C ARG A 263 -10.18 -15.73 -24.58
N GLN A 264 -9.11 -15.68 -23.80
CA GLN A 264 -7.83 -16.30 -24.12
C GLN A 264 -7.64 -17.64 -23.40
N GLN A 265 -8.62 -18.06 -22.56
CA GLN A 265 -8.59 -19.30 -21.79
C GLN A 265 -7.33 -19.45 -20.91
N LYS A 266 -6.93 -18.35 -20.28
CA LYS A 266 -5.72 -18.31 -19.44
C LYS A 266 -5.88 -17.36 -18.26
N GLN A 267 -5.17 -17.70 -17.20
CA GLN A 267 -5.01 -16.89 -16.00
C GLN A 267 -3.52 -16.57 -15.87
N GLU A 268 -3.20 -15.29 -15.71
CA GLU A 268 -1.81 -14.80 -15.69
C GLU A 268 -1.52 -14.08 -14.37
N PRO A 269 -0.26 -14.03 -13.92
CA PRO A 269 0.12 -13.20 -12.79
C PRO A 269 -0.22 -11.73 -13.05
N LEU A 270 -0.88 -11.09 -12.11
CA LEU A 270 -1.09 -9.64 -12.13
C LEU A 270 0.22 -8.96 -11.72
N GLU A 271 0.84 -8.24 -12.64
CA GLU A 271 2.14 -7.60 -12.44
C GLU A 271 2.03 -6.07 -12.33
N TYR A 272 2.82 -5.47 -11.45
CA TYR A 272 3.00 -4.02 -11.38
C TYR A 272 4.48 -3.63 -11.44
N ASP A 273 4.76 -2.49 -12.06
CA ASP A 273 6.10 -1.94 -12.25
C ASP A 273 6.18 -0.53 -11.65
N PHE A 274 6.92 -0.40 -10.55
CA PHE A 274 7.13 0.89 -9.87
C PHE A 274 8.45 1.57 -10.27
N SER A 275 9.22 1.03 -11.22
CA SER A 275 10.57 1.52 -11.54
C SER A 275 10.63 2.87 -12.26
N GLY A 276 9.54 3.28 -12.92
CA GLY A 276 9.50 4.47 -13.78
C GLY A 276 8.26 5.34 -13.58
N ALA A 277 7.67 5.82 -14.68
CA ALA A 277 6.51 6.74 -14.65
C ALA A 277 5.26 6.19 -13.94
N LYS A 278 5.18 4.87 -13.74
CA LYS A 278 4.11 4.20 -12.96
C LYS A 278 4.47 4.03 -11.48
N GLY A 279 5.49 4.73 -10.99
CA GLY A 279 6.02 4.59 -9.64
C GLY A 279 5.14 5.11 -8.51
N HIS A 280 4.06 5.85 -8.80
CA HIS A 280 3.03 6.15 -7.82
C HIS A 280 1.83 5.21 -7.98
N GLY A 281 1.34 4.68 -6.86
CA GLY A 281 0.28 3.68 -6.81
C GLY A 281 -0.98 4.16 -6.10
N ILE A 282 -2.13 3.67 -6.52
CA ILE A 282 -3.38 3.89 -5.79
C ILE A 282 -4.24 2.63 -5.77
N VAL A 283 -4.83 2.37 -4.61
CA VAL A 283 -5.83 1.32 -4.38
C VAL A 283 -7.17 1.97 -4.04
N VAL A 284 -8.16 1.81 -4.91
CA VAL A 284 -9.50 2.38 -4.72
C VAL A 284 -10.49 1.25 -4.46
N GLY A 285 -11.36 1.42 -3.47
CA GLY A 285 -12.39 0.45 -3.14
C GLY A 285 -13.27 0.87 -1.98
N SER A 286 -14.49 0.35 -1.92
CA SER A 286 -15.42 0.56 -0.80
C SER A 286 -14.91 -0.03 0.52
N PRO A 287 -15.50 0.31 1.67
CA PRO A 287 -15.16 -0.33 2.95
C PRO A 287 -15.18 -1.86 2.85
N MET A 288 -14.28 -2.54 3.57
CA MET A 288 -14.17 -4.01 3.64
C MET A 288 -13.85 -4.75 2.32
N THR A 289 -13.50 -4.05 1.24
CA THR A 289 -13.16 -4.67 -0.06
C THR A 289 -11.73 -5.21 -0.17
N GLY A 290 -10.90 -4.99 0.86
CA GLY A 290 -9.52 -5.51 0.92
C GLY A 290 -8.42 -4.49 0.65
N LYS A 291 -8.70 -3.17 0.63
CA LYS A 291 -7.70 -2.11 0.39
C LYS A 291 -6.43 -2.24 1.25
N SER A 292 -6.59 -2.34 2.56
CA SER A 292 -5.44 -2.46 3.47
C SER A 292 -4.71 -3.79 3.30
N THR A 293 -5.40 -4.87 2.94
CA THR A 293 -4.75 -6.14 2.57
C THR A 293 -3.93 -5.98 1.29
N ALA A 294 -4.46 -5.29 0.27
CA ALA A 294 -3.73 -5.00 -0.96
C ALA A 294 -2.45 -4.19 -0.72
N LEU A 295 -2.51 -3.14 0.10
CA LEU A 295 -1.31 -2.36 0.45
C LEU A 295 -0.28 -3.22 1.20
N ARG A 296 -0.72 -4.07 2.14
CA ARG A 296 0.17 -5.00 2.87
C ARG A 296 0.81 -6.03 1.93
N SER A 297 0.05 -6.55 0.96
CA SER A 297 0.56 -7.44 -0.08
C SER A 297 1.60 -6.75 -0.95
N LEU A 298 1.36 -5.49 -1.34
CA LEU A 298 2.32 -4.68 -2.11
C LEU A 298 3.63 -4.48 -1.36
N VAL A 299 3.54 -4.08 -0.09
CA VAL A 299 4.72 -3.87 0.77
C VAL A 299 5.52 -5.17 0.93
N MET A 300 4.85 -6.30 1.18
CA MET A 300 5.53 -7.59 1.32
C MET A 300 6.10 -8.10 -0.01
N SER A 301 5.39 -7.91 -1.12
CA SER A 301 5.85 -8.32 -2.45
C SER A 301 7.11 -7.56 -2.88
N LEU A 302 7.17 -6.24 -2.64
CA LEU A 302 8.40 -5.45 -2.84
C LEU A 302 9.53 -5.90 -1.90
N ALA A 303 9.21 -6.23 -0.65
CA ALA A 303 10.20 -6.74 0.31
C ALA A 303 10.80 -8.11 -0.09
N LEU A 304 10.12 -8.86 -0.96
CA LEU A 304 10.57 -10.14 -1.52
C LEU A 304 11.30 -9.98 -2.88
N THR A 305 11.48 -8.76 -3.39
CA THR A 305 12.28 -8.50 -4.61
C THR A 305 13.51 -7.63 -4.35
N ALA A 306 13.53 -6.92 -3.21
CA ALA A 306 14.58 -5.99 -2.84
C ALA A 306 14.96 -6.10 -1.35
N SER A 307 16.21 -5.78 -1.03
CA SER A 307 16.69 -5.78 0.36
C SER A 307 16.16 -4.58 1.16
N PRO A 308 16.24 -4.59 2.51
CA PRO A 308 15.86 -3.45 3.34
C PRO A 308 16.68 -2.17 3.07
N LEU A 309 17.85 -2.32 2.44
CA LEU A 309 18.73 -1.21 2.05
C LEU A 309 18.37 -0.66 0.66
N GLU A 310 17.60 -1.40 -0.13
CA GLU A 310 17.16 -1.03 -1.48
C GLU A 310 15.74 -0.47 -1.49
N VAL A 311 14.87 -0.89 -0.58
CA VAL A 311 13.50 -0.39 -0.47
C VAL A 311 13.13 -0.11 0.98
N GLN A 312 12.55 1.07 1.22
CA GLN A 312 12.12 1.51 2.55
C GLN A 312 10.67 1.95 2.55
N PHE A 313 9.92 1.61 3.62
CA PHE A 313 8.51 1.97 3.76
C PHE A 313 8.26 2.88 4.95
N TYR A 314 7.61 4.01 4.68
CA TYR A 314 7.03 4.92 5.65
C TYR A 314 5.52 4.81 5.56
N VAL A 315 4.84 4.42 6.64
CA VAL A 315 3.41 4.08 6.60
C VAL A 315 2.58 5.02 7.48
N LEU A 316 1.61 5.71 6.88
CA LEU A 316 0.52 6.40 7.54
C LEU A 316 -0.71 5.44 7.57
N ASP A 317 -0.96 4.83 8.72
CA ASP A 317 -1.97 3.78 8.91
C ASP A 317 -3.23 4.32 9.59
N PHE A 318 -4.18 4.80 8.79
CA PHE A 318 -5.50 5.22 9.29
C PHE A 318 -6.53 4.07 9.30
N GLY A 319 -6.23 2.95 8.62
CA GLY A 319 -7.02 1.71 8.62
C GLY A 319 -6.73 0.76 9.80
N GLY A 320 -5.58 0.89 10.47
CA GLY A 320 -5.16 0.18 11.68
C GLY A 320 -4.55 -1.21 11.46
N THR A 321 -4.36 -1.65 10.21
CA THR A 321 -3.95 -3.04 9.92
C THR A 321 -2.44 -3.24 9.75
N PHE A 322 -1.69 -2.15 9.54
CA PHE A 322 -0.24 -2.19 9.33
C PHE A 322 0.55 -2.38 10.61
N SER A 323 -0.07 -2.20 11.78
CA SER A 323 0.54 -2.48 13.09
C SER A 323 1.22 -3.86 13.16
N SER A 324 0.62 -4.88 12.54
CA SER A 324 1.16 -6.25 12.41
C SER A 324 2.48 -6.35 11.63
N MET A 325 2.76 -5.37 10.77
CA MET A 325 3.95 -5.34 9.90
C MET A 325 5.14 -4.60 10.50
N ARG A 326 5.02 -3.95 11.66
CA ARG A 326 6.06 -3.11 12.29
C ARG A 326 7.47 -3.74 12.34
N ASN A 327 7.52 -5.06 12.46
CA ASN A 327 8.77 -5.82 12.57
C ASN A 327 9.40 -6.23 11.23
N LEU A 328 8.75 -5.93 10.09
CA LEU A 328 9.33 -6.11 8.77
C LEU A 328 10.58 -5.22 8.64
N PRO A 329 11.75 -5.77 8.27
CA PRO A 329 13.00 -5.00 8.23
C PRO A 329 12.97 -3.77 7.33
N HIS A 330 12.17 -3.81 6.25
CA HIS A 330 12.01 -2.73 5.28
C HIS A 330 11.17 -1.55 5.80
N ILE A 331 10.44 -1.69 6.91
CA ILE A 331 9.61 -0.58 7.46
C ILE A 331 10.47 0.38 8.26
N ALA A 332 10.58 1.62 7.79
CA ALA A 332 11.25 2.72 8.48
C ALA A 332 10.42 3.24 9.67
N GLY A 333 9.10 3.38 9.49
CA GLY A 333 8.20 3.85 10.54
C GLY A 333 6.72 3.68 10.19
N ILE A 334 5.88 3.55 11.22
CA ILE A 334 4.41 3.51 11.10
C ILE A 334 3.82 4.55 12.04
N ALA A 335 3.06 5.50 11.48
CA ALA A 335 2.22 6.43 12.23
C ALA A 335 0.78 5.91 12.18
N ALA A 336 0.22 5.57 13.34
CA ALA A 336 -1.18 5.17 13.43
C ALA A 336 -2.09 6.42 13.44
N ARG A 337 -3.39 6.22 13.22
CA ARG A 337 -4.40 7.27 13.42
C ARG A 337 -4.23 8.00 14.76
N GLY A 338 -4.25 9.33 14.75
CA GLY A 338 -4.01 10.17 15.94
C GLY A 338 -2.54 10.35 16.37
N ASP A 339 -1.58 9.63 15.77
CA ASP A 339 -0.14 9.81 16.04
C ASP A 339 0.43 10.99 15.22
N ASN A 340 -0.08 12.20 15.50
CA ASN A 340 0.19 13.40 14.72
C ASN A 340 1.69 13.78 14.67
N GLU A 341 2.43 13.48 15.73
CA GLU A 341 3.87 13.73 15.80
C GLU A 341 4.62 12.82 14.83
N ARG A 342 4.36 11.51 14.85
CA ARG A 342 4.99 10.60 13.86
C ARG A 342 4.58 10.93 12.43
N ALA A 343 3.32 11.27 12.18
CA ALA A 343 2.83 11.58 10.84
C ALA A 343 3.52 12.82 10.27
N THR A 344 3.52 13.93 11.01
CA THR A 344 4.22 15.17 10.61
C THR A 344 5.71 14.93 10.41
N ARG A 345 6.35 14.20 11.34
CA ARG A 345 7.77 13.87 11.25
C ARG A 345 8.10 13.00 10.04
N MET A 346 7.22 12.07 9.69
CA MET A 346 7.34 11.22 8.50
C MET A 346 7.28 12.06 7.22
N LEU A 347 6.31 12.96 7.08
CA LEU A 347 6.24 13.86 5.93
C LEU A 347 7.48 14.76 5.82
N ALA A 348 7.97 15.28 6.95
CA ALA A 348 9.20 16.07 6.99
C ALA A 348 10.45 15.24 6.59
N GLU A 349 10.53 13.97 7.00
CA GLU A 349 11.62 13.08 6.58
C GLU A 349 11.65 12.89 5.07
N ILE A 350 10.49 12.63 4.46
CA ILE A 350 10.39 12.41 3.01
C ILE A 350 10.80 13.69 2.25
N GLU A 351 10.36 14.85 2.72
CA GLU A 351 10.76 16.13 2.12
C GLU A 351 12.27 16.40 2.25
N ALA A 352 12.87 16.05 3.39
CA ALA A 352 14.31 16.15 3.59
C ALA A 352 15.08 15.21 2.66
N ILE A 353 14.66 13.94 2.54
CA ILE A 353 15.27 12.97 1.61
C ILE A 353 15.25 13.50 0.18
N LEU A 354 14.13 14.10 -0.27
CA LEU A 354 14.03 14.68 -1.60
C LEU A 354 15.03 15.83 -1.82
N ALA A 355 15.14 16.74 -0.85
CA ALA A 355 16.06 17.87 -0.93
C ALA A 355 17.53 17.41 -0.90
N ASP A 356 17.85 16.46 -0.03
CA ASP A 356 19.20 15.91 0.12
C ASP A 356 19.62 15.15 -1.14
N ARG A 357 18.70 14.38 -1.75
CA ARG A 357 18.92 13.71 -3.04
C ARG A 357 19.14 14.67 -4.18
N GLU A 358 18.35 15.74 -4.26
CA GLU A 358 18.51 16.75 -5.29
C GLU A 358 19.92 17.36 -5.25
N ALA A 359 20.42 17.67 -4.05
CA ALA A 359 21.79 18.15 -3.86
C ALA A 359 22.85 17.06 -4.14
N TYR A 360 22.63 15.83 -3.66
CA TYR A 360 23.54 14.70 -3.84
C TYR A 360 23.69 14.32 -5.32
N PHE A 361 22.59 14.26 -6.07
CA PHE A 361 22.58 13.91 -7.50
C PHE A 361 23.33 14.95 -8.30
N ARG A 362 23.06 16.24 -8.03
CA ARG A 362 23.77 17.35 -8.66
C ARG A 362 25.28 17.31 -8.38
N LYS A 363 25.66 17.05 -7.13
CA LYS A 363 27.08 16.98 -6.72
C LYS A 363 27.83 15.82 -7.36
N ASN A 364 27.18 14.67 -7.52
CA ASN A 364 27.80 13.44 -8.02
C ASN A 364 27.55 13.18 -9.52
N GLY A 365 26.91 14.11 -10.24
CA GLY A 365 26.62 13.95 -11.67
C GLY A 365 25.66 12.80 -11.98
N ILE A 366 24.64 12.60 -11.14
CA ILE A 366 23.63 11.55 -11.31
C ILE A 366 22.40 12.14 -12.00
N ASP A 367 22.16 11.73 -13.25
CA ASP A 367 21.09 12.30 -14.08
C ASP A 367 19.72 11.67 -13.80
N THR A 368 19.67 10.37 -13.50
CA THR A 368 18.42 9.64 -13.28
C THR A 368 18.45 8.72 -12.08
N MET A 369 17.28 8.40 -11.52
CA MET A 369 17.16 7.40 -10.45
C MET A 369 17.65 6.01 -10.91
N SER A 370 17.52 5.67 -12.19
CA SER A 370 18.06 4.42 -12.73
C SER A 370 19.59 4.39 -12.68
N ASP A 371 20.26 5.53 -12.91
CA ASP A 371 21.71 5.65 -12.74
C ASP A 371 22.09 5.51 -11.27
N TYR A 372 21.35 6.16 -10.37
CA TYR A 372 21.55 6.01 -8.93
C TYR A 372 21.45 4.56 -8.48
N ARG A 373 20.39 3.83 -8.86
CA ARG A 373 20.20 2.41 -8.51
C ARG A 373 21.37 1.54 -9.00
N ARG A 374 21.86 1.80 -10.23
CA ARG A 374 23.00 1.08 -10.82
C ARG A 374 24.32 1.39 -10.09
N MET A 375 24.60 2.67 -9.83
CA MET A 375 25.78 3.11 -9.09
C MET A 375 25.78 2.57 -7.65
N ARG A 376 24.61 2.55 -6.99
CA ARG A 376 24.43 1.96 -5.66
C ARG A 376 24.70 0.46 -5.66
N ALA A 377 24.21 -0.28 -6.66
CA ALA A 377 24.51 -1.70 -6.81
C ALA A 377 26.01 -1.98 -7.05
N ALA A 378 26.73 -1.04 -7.68
CA ALA A 378 28.18 -1.09 -7.85
C ALA A 378 28.97 -0.60 -6.61
N GLY A 379 28.31 0.00 -5.62
CA GLY A 379 28.96 0.61 -4.45
C GLY A 379 29.61 1.96 -4.71
N GLU A 380 29.27 2.63 -5.82
CA GLU A 380 29.84 3.91 -6.25
C GLU A 380 29.07 5.13 -5.70
N ALA A 381 27.82 4.92 -5.27
CA ALA A 381 26.98 5.95 -4.67
C ALA A 381 26.11 5.35 -3.56
N ASP A 382 25.98 6.06 -2.43
CA ASP A 382 25.07 5.67 -1.35
C ASP A 382 24.72 6.91 -0.52
N ASP A 383 23.47 7.35 -0.59
CA ASP A 383 22.93 8.43 0.25
C ASP A 383 22.29 7.91 1.56
N GLY A 384 22.42 6.60 1.84
CA GLY A 384 21.79 5.90 2.95
C GLY A 384 20.41 5.31 2.64
N TYR A 385 19.82 5.62 1.48
CA TYR A 385 18.46 5.23 1.10
C TYR A 385 18.39 4.61 -0.31
N GLY A 386 17.49 3.64 -0.49
CA GLY A 386 17.11 3.09 -1.78
C GLY A 386 15.85 3.77 -2.33
N ASP A 387 14.93 3.01 -2.88
CA ASP A 387 13.60 3.52 -3.23
C ASP A 387 12.73 3.66 -1.96
N VAL A 388 12.20 4.85 -1.74
CA VAL A 388 11.43 5.19 -0.54
C VAL A 388 9.95 5.25 -0.87
N PHE A 389 9.14 4.45 -0.18
CA PHE A 389 7.69 4.38 -0.37
C PHE A 389 6.97 4.99 0.82
N LEU A 390 6.19 6.05 0.56
CA LEU A 390 5.19 6.57 1.47
C LEU A 390 3.85 5.84 1.21
N ILE A 391 3.44 4.99 2.13
CA ILE A 391 2.19 4.25 2.10
C ILE A 391 1.16 5.01 2.95
N LEU A 392 0.00 5.33 2.38
CA LEU A 392 -1.08 6.03 3.06
C LEU A 392 -2.37 5.20 2.99
N ASP A 393 -2.72 4.53 4.10
CA ASP A 393 -3.95 3.73 4.19
C ASP A 393 -5.11 4.58 4.73
N GLY A 394 -5.82 5.28 3.84
CA GLY A 394 -6.99 6.10 4.18
C GLY A 394 -6.83 7.58 3.84
N TRP A 395 -6.94 7.92 2.54
CA TRP A 395 -6.80 9.30 2.05
C TRP A 395 -7.81 10.30 2.65
N ALA A 396 -9.07 9.89 2.80
CA ALA A 396 -10.12 10.77 3.34
C ALA A 396 -9.82 11.17 4.79
N THR A 397 -9.45 10.21 5.63
CA THR A 397 -9.07 10.45 7.02
C THR A 397 -7.83 11.32 7.14
N PHE A 398 -6.83 11.13 6.26
CA PHE A 398 -5.66 12.00 6.21
C PHE A 398 -6.05 13.47 5.97
N LYS A 399 -6.94 13.75 5.00
CA LYS A 399 -7.41 15.11 4.72
C LYS A 399 -8.17 15.74 5.89
N GLU A 400 -8.95 14.94 6.61
CA GLU A 400 -9.73 15.40 7.76
C GLU A 400 -8.84 15.71 8.98
N GLU A 401 -7.83 14.88 9.26
CA GLU A 401 -6.95 15.05 10.42
C GLU A 401 -5.80 16.04 10.18
N TYR A 402 -5.35 16.19 8.93
CA TYR A 402 -4.17 16.99 8.55
C TYR A 402 -4.53 18.04 7.48
N ASP A 403 -5.26 19.08 7.90
CA ASP A 403 -5.74 20.13 7.00
C ASP A 403 -4.59 20.77 6.19
N GLY A 404 -4.75 20.79 4.86
CA GLY A 404 -3.80 21.35 3.91
C GLY A 404 -2.56 20.50 3.58
N GLU A 405 -2.31 19.40 4.30
CA GLU A 405 -1.17 18.51 4.02
C GLU A 405 -1.36 17.73 2.71
N ASP A 406 -2.59 17.50 2.25
CA ASP A 406 -2.87 16.89 0.94
C ASP A 406 -2.27 17.68 -0.23
N ARG A 407 -2.36 19.02 -0.17
CA ARG A 407 -1.72 19.89 -1.16
C ARG A 407 -0.20 19.86 -1.07
N ARG A 408 0.35 19.72 0.14
CA ARG A 408 1.79 19.62 0.36
C ARG A 408 2.32 18.31 -0.20
N VAL A 409 1.66 17.19 0.11
CA VAL A 409 1.96 15.87 -0.46
C VAL A 409 1.86 15.89 -1.97
N GLY A 410 0.81 16.49 -2.55
CA GLY A 410 0.66 16.63 -4.00
C GLY A 410 1.86 17.31 -4.67
N ARG A 411 2.25 18.51 -4.19
CA ARG A 411 3.43 19.24 -4.70
C ARG A 411 4.73 18.47 -4.55
N MET A 412 4.90 17.78 -3.41
CA MET A 412 6.07 16.96 -3.14
C MET A 412 6.18 15.82 -4.16
N MET A 413 5.05 15.21 -4.52
CA MET A 413 5.00 14.04 -5.41
C MET A 413 5.21 14.36 -6.89
N GLU A 414 4.93 15.58 -7.35
CA GLU A 414 5.16 15.99 -8.75
C GLU A 414 6.60 15.75 -9.23
N ARG A 415 7.58 15.84 -8.32
CA ARG A 415 9.02 15.63 -8.61
C ARG A 415 9.62 14.41 -7.92
N ALA A 416 8.85 13.70 -7.09
CA ALA A 416 9.37 12.67 -6.18
C ALA A 416 9.95 11.46 -6.92
N LEU A 417 9.34 11.05 -8.04
CA LEU A 417 9.80 9.90 -8.82
C LEU A 417 11.21 10.09 -9.41
N ASN A 418 11.61 11.33 -9.71
CA ASN A 418 12.95 11.62 -10.21
C ASN A 418 14.05 11.28 -9.19
N PHE A 419 13.68 11.24 -7.92
CA PHE A 419 14.56 10.97 -6.78
C PHE A 419 14.17 9.68 -6.05
N GLY A 420 13.45 8.75 -6.70
CA GLY A 420 13.14 7.44 -6.14
C GLY A 420 12.24 7.46 -4.90
N VAL A 421 11.35 8.45 -4.82
CA VAL A 421 10.32 8.54 -3.77
C VAL A 421 8.96 8.26 -4.38
N HIS A 422 8.24 7.32 -3.80
CA HIS A 422 6.99 6.75 -4.31
C HIS A 422 5.86 7.00 -3.33
N LEU A 423 4.70 7.46 -3.81
CA LEU A 423 3.47 7.51 -3.02
C LEU A 423 2.54 6.37 -3.43
N VAL A 424 2.07 5.61 -2.44
CA VAL A 424 1.02 4.60 -2.60
C VAL A 424 -0.13 4.88 -1.64
N VAL A 425 -1.34 5.11 -2.18
CA VAL A 425 -2.50 5.54 -1.38
C VAL A 425 -3.65 4.54 -1.47
N ALA A 426 -4.35 4.30 -0.36
CA ALA A 426 -5.69 3.72 -0.38
C ALA A 426 -6.77 4.81 -0.22
N ALA A 427 -7.77 4.78 -1.10
CA ALA A 427 -8.91 5.71 -1.08
C ALA A 427 -10.24 4.96 -1.20
N GLY A 428 -11.31 5.56 -0.70
CA GLY A 428 -12.66 5.01 -0.81
C GLY A 428 -13.21 5.14 -2.22
N ARG A 429 -13.01 6.32 -2.82
CA ARG A 429 -13.50 6.68 -4.15
C ARG A 429 -12.45 7.48 -4.90
N TRP A 430 -12.50 7.43 -6.23
CA TRP A 430 -11.65 8.27 -7.07
C TRP A 430 -11.85 9.77 -6.80
N LEU A 431 -13.10 10.20 -6.57
CA LEU A 431 -13.44 11.61 -6.30
C LEU A 431 -12.86 12.16 -4.98
N ASP A 432 -12.38 11.31 -4.08
CA ASP A 432 -11.74 11.77 -2.83
C ASP A 432 -10.40 12.49 -3.12
N LEU A 433 -9.78 12.15 -4.26
CA LEU A 433 -8.55 12.75 -4.75
C LEU A 433 -8.83 13.95 -5.64
N ARG A 434 -8.03 14.99 -5.48
CA ARG A 434 -8.12 16.21 -6.27
C ARG A 434 -7.64 15.95 -7.72
N MET A 435 -8.22 16.67 -8.68
CA MET A 435 -7.97 16.47 -10.11
C MET A 435 -6.53 16.71 -10.56
N ASP A 436 -5.74 17.49 -9.79
CA ASP A 436 -4.31 17.71 -10.03
C ASP A 436 -3.43 16.57 -9.50
N ILE A 437 -3.88 15.83 -8.48
CA ILE A 437 -3.13 14.71 -7.90
C ILE A 437 -3.45 13.38 -8.59
N GLN A 438 -4.71 13.14 -9.00
CA GLN A 438 -5.11 11.88 -9.64
C GLN A 438 -4.22 11.45 -10.83
N PRO A 439 -3.80 12.35 -11.74
CA PRO A 439 -2.95 11.97 -12.86
C PRO A 439 -1.55 11.50 -12.47
N LEU A 440 -1.07 11.84 -11.26
CA LEU A 440 0.24 11.42 -10.76
C LEU A 440 0.32 9.90 -10.54
N PHE A 441 -0.81 9.23 -10.30
CA PHE A 441 -0.87 7.79 -10.05
C PHE A 441 -0.88 7.00 -11.36
N GLY A 442 0.29 6.51 -11.78
CA GLY A 442 0.41 5.65 -12.95
C GLY A 442 0.00 4.20 -12.70
N THR A 443 0.18 3.69 -11.47
CA THR A 443 -0.29 2.36 -11.06
C THR A 443 -1.64 2.48 -10.36
N LYS A 444 -2.66 1.77 -10.84
CA LYS A 444 -4.04 1.87 -10.35
C LYS A 444 -4.62 0.48 -10.10
N ILE A 445 -5.20 0.29 -8.93
CA ILE A 445 -5.83 -0.96 -8.49
C ILE A 445 -7.26 -0.63 -8.06
N GLU A 446 -8.25 -1.03 -8.86
CA GLU A 446 -9.66 -0.75 -8.54
C GLU A 446 -10.36 -2.01 -8.02
N LEU A 447 -10.43 -2.12 -6.68
CA LEU A 447 -11.25 -3.10 -5.99
C LEU A 447 -12.73 -2.74 -6.14
N ARG A 448 -13.63 -3.61 -5.67
CA ARG A 448 -15.07 -3.31 -5.68
C ARG A 448 -15.37 -1.91 -5.09
N VAL A 449 -16.26 -1.16 -5.74
CA VAL A 449 -16.81 0.11 -5.25
C VAL A 449 -18.33 0.03 -5.28
N ASP A 450 -19.01 0.66 -4.33
CA ASP A 450 -20.48 0.58 -4.21
C ASP A 450 -21.17 1.39 -5.31
N ASP A 451 -20.60 2.52 -5.70
CA ASP A 451 -21.09 3.37 -6.79
C ASP A 451 -20.31 3.09 -8.08
N GLU A 452 -20.94 2.36 -8.98
CA GLU A 452 -20.37 1.93 -10.26
C GLU A 452 -20.16 3.10 -11.24
N SER A 453 -20.92 4.18 -11.09
CA SER A 453 -20.78 5.37 -11.95
C SER A 453 -19.46 6.08 -11.71
N ALA A 454 -18.87 5.87 -10.53
CA ALA A 454 -17.59 6.41 -10.08
C ALA A 454 -16.37 5.58 -10.55
N SER A 455 -16.55 4.44 -11.21
CA SER A 455 -15.44 3.70 -11.82
C SER A 455 -14.86 4.47 -13.00
N ILE A 456 -13.54 4.54 -13.07
CA ILE A 456 -12.80 5.18 -14.17
C ILE A 456 -12.29 4.18 -15.22
N ILE A 457 -12.46 2.88 -14.97
CA ILE A 457 -11.97 1.79 -15.84
C ILE A 457 -13.08 1.38 -16.81
N ASP A 458 -14.09 0.65 -16.33
CA ASP A 458 -15.24 0.23 -17.14
C ASP A 458 -16.45 -0.01 -16.23
N ARG A 459 -17.50 0.79 -16.42
CA ARG A 459 -18.72 0.76 -15.59
C ARG A 459 -19.50 -0.55 -15.75
N GLN A 460 -19.46 -1.18 -16.93
CA GLN A 460 -20.21 -2.38 -17.21
C GLN A 460 -19.47 -3.63 -16.73
N ALA A 461 -18.15 -3.70 -16.92
CA ALA A 461 -17.32 -4.75 -16.33
C ALA A 461 -17.40 -4.72 -14.80
N LYS A 462 -17.54 -3.52 -14.21
CA LYS A 462 -17.60 -3.35 -12.76
C LYS A 462 -18.81 -3.99 -12.08
N LYS A 463 -19.96 -4.01 -12.76
CA LYS A 463 -21.18 -4.71 -12.29
C LYS A 463 -20.96 -6.19 -12.02
N ASN A 464 -20.03 -6.77 -12.76
CA ASN A 464 -19.77 -8.21 -12.71
C ASN A 464 -18.69 -8.57 -11.66
N VAL A 465 -18.13 -7.60 -10.94
CA VAL A 465 -17.18 -7.86 -9.85
C VAL A 465 -17.98 -8.34 -8.62
N PRO A 466 -17.68 -9.53 -8.07
CA PRO A 466 -18.43 -10.08 -6.93
C PRO A 466 -18.40 -9.17 -5.68
N VAL A 467 -19.53 -9.07 -4.97
CA VAL A 467 -19.72 -8.18 -3.82
C VAL A 467 -19.10 -8.74 -2.53
N ASP A 468 -19.31 -10.02 -2.23
CA ASP A 468 -18.89 -10.64 -0.96
C ASP A 468 -17.52 -11.32 -1.02
N ARG A 469 -16.64 -10.84 -1.92
CA ARG A 469 -15.30 -11.42 -2.14
C ARG A 469 -14.22 -10.34 -2.10
N PRO A 470 -13.69 -10.00 -0.90
CA PRO A 470 -12.61 -9.05 -0.77
C PRO A 470 -11.37 -9.43 -1.59
N GLY A 471 -10.68 -8.43 -2.13
CA GLY A 471 -9.53 -8.63 -3.02
C GLY A 471 -9.89 -8.80 -4.50
N ARG A 472 -11.18 -8.90 -4.85
CA ARG A 472 -11.63 -8.85 -6.25
C ARG A 472 -11.66 -7.42 -6.77
N GLY A 473 -11.30 -7.25 -8.04
CA GLY A 473 -11.27 -5.95 -8.70
C GLY A 473 -11.15 -6.07 -10.21
N LEU A 474 -10.82 -4.94 -10.83
CA LEU A 474 -10.48 -4.84 -12.25
C LEU A 474 -9.04 -4.36 -12.43
N ASP A 475 -8.35 -4.93 -13.41
CA ASP A 475 -7.12 -4.33 -13.95
C ASP A 475 -7.47 -3.15 -14.89
N MET A 476 -6.43 -2.48 -15.42
CA MET A 476 -6.62 -1.34 -16.31
C MET A 476 -7.23 -1.68 -17.67
N ASP A 477 -7.22 -2.95 -18.06
CA ASP A 477 -7.81 -3.47 -19.29
C ASP A 477 -9.23 -4.05 -19.05
N ALA A 478 -9.81 -3.77 -17.87
CA ALA A 478 -11.13 -4.20 -17.43
C ALA A 478 -11.30 -5.73 -17.29
N HIS A 479 -10.21 -6.46 -17.12
CA HIS A 479 -10.22 -7.88 -16.75
C HIS A 479 -10.44 -8.04 -15.26
N GLN A 480 -11.13 -9.12 -14.88
CA GLN A 480 -11.31 -9.44 -13.47
C GLN A 480 -10.01 -9.97 -12.87
N MET A 481 -9.68 -9.48 -11.68
CA MET A 481 -8.50 -9.91 -10.94
C MET A 481 -8.85 -10.32 -9.51
N LEU A 482 -8.00 -11.14 -8.92
CA LEU A 482 -8.00 -11.47 -7.49
C LEU A 482 -6.61 -11.22 -6.91
N LEU A 483 -6.54 -10.34 -5.92
CA LEU A 483 -5.28 -9.98 -5.27
C LEU A 483 -4.78 -11.08 -4.33
N THR A 484 -3.46 -11.12 -4.16
CA THR A 484 -2.75 -12.04 -3.28
C THR A 484 -2.88 -11.70 -1.80
N LEU A 485 -2.72 -12.70 -0.93
CA LEU A 485 -2.57 -12.51 0.51
C LEU A 485 -1.11 -12.19 0.88
N PRO A 486 -0.85 -11.29 1.86
CA PRO A 486 0.49 -10.93 2.31
C PRO A 486 1.13 -12.03 3.20
N ARG A 487 1.36 -13.21 2.62
CA ARG A 487 1.95 -14.38 3.31
C ARG A 487 2.73 -15.28 2.36
N ILE A 488 3.67 -16.05 2.90
CA ILE A 488 4.59 -16.94 2.16
C ILE A 488 4.60 -18.40 2.69
N ASP A 489 3.53 -18.81 3.37
CA ASP A 489 3.40 -20.13 4.00
C ASP A 489 2.45 -21.09 3.25
N GLY A 490 2.05 -20.72 2.02
CA GLY A 490 1.19 -21.52 1.16
C GLY A 490 -0.29 -21.63 1.59
N GLU A 491 -0.66 -21.13 2.77
CA GLU A 491 -2.03 -21.18 3.29
C GLU A 491 -2.91 -20.10 2.66
N ARG A 492 -4.01 -20.49 2.02
CA ARG A 492 -4.85 -19.62 1.21
C ARG A 492 -6.10 -19.11 1.94
N ASP A 493 -6.38 -19.59 3.16
CA ASP A 493 -7.51 -19.13 3.97
C ASP A 493 -7.28 -17.71 4.54
N PRO A 494 -8.12 -16.72 4.17
CA PRO A 494 -8.08 -15.38 4.76
C PRO A 494 -8.39 -15.36 6.27
N GLY A 495 -9.08 -16.35 6.82
CA GLY A 495 -9.40 -16.46 8.24
C GLY A 495 -8.16 -16.58 9.14
N THR A 496 -7.06 -17.11 8.63
CA THR A 496 -5.78 -17.27 9.34
C THR A 496 -4.74 -16.19 8.99
N LEU A 497 -5.15 -15.14 8.29
CA LEU A 497 -4.23 -14.18 7.67
C LEU A 497 -3.27 -13.51 8.66
N SER A 498 -3.74 -13.11 9.84
CA SER A 498 -2.91 -12.44 10.85
C SER A 498 -1.72 -13.31 11.31
N GLU A 499 -1.94 -14.62 11.43
CA GLU A 499 -0.88 -15.55 11.78
C GLU A 499 0.12 -15.72 10.62
N GLY A 500 -0.39 -15.88 9.40
CA GLY A 500 0.43 -16.01 8.19
C GLY A 500 1.34 -14.81 7.95
N VAL A 501 0.82 -13.58 8.12
CA VAL A 501 1.61 -12.33 8.02
C VAL A 501 2.75 -12.33 9.03
N ARG A 502 2.46 -12.67 10.30
CA ARG A 502 3.47 -12.69 11.37
C ARG A 502 4.55 -13.73 11.12
N LYS A 503 4.18 -14.94 10.68
CA LYS A 503 5.13 -16.00 10.29
C LYS A 503 6.02 -15.54 9.14
N SER A 504 5.42 -14.99 8.09
CA SER A 504 6.12 -14.46 6.91
C SER A 504 7.15 -13.39 7.27
N ILE A 505 6.77 -12.41 8.11
CA ILE A 505 7.68 -11.37 8.59
C ILE A 505 8.83 -11.96 9.41
N THR A 506 8.56 -12.98 10.22
CA THR A 506 9.60 -13.65 11.02
C THR A 506 10.65 -14.29 10.12
N THR A 507 10.20 -14.99 9.06
CA THR A 507 11.09 -15.59 8.04
C THR A 507 11.90 -14.53 7.30
N ILE A 508 11.25 -13.46 6.79
CA ILE A 508 11.93 -12.37 6.09
C ILE A 508 12.97 -11.69 7.01
N LYS A 509 12.61 -11.45 8.28
CA LYS A 509 13.50 -10.83 9.27
C LYS A 509 14.71 -11.70 9.60
N ALA A 510 14.53 -13.02 9.71
CA ALA A 510 15.63 -13.95 9.94
C ALA A 510 16.61 -13.93 8.76
N ALA A 511 16.10 -13.95 7.52
CA ALA A 511 16.92 -13.88 6.31
C ALA A 511 17.64 -12.53 6.13
N ALA A 512 17.09 -11.43 6.64
CA ALA A 512 17.69 -10.09 6.53
C ALA A 512 19.00 -9.92 7.33
N ARG A 513 19.32 -10.83 8.28
CA ARG A 513 20.62 -10.86 9.00
C ARG A 513 21.08 -9.52 9.58
N GLY A 514 20.13 -8.75 10.12
CA GLY A 514 20.40 -7.45 10.76
C GLY A 514 20.26 -6.24 9.84
N MET A 515 20.14 -6.43 8.52
CA MET A 515 19.77 -5.34 7.61
C MET A 515 18.39 -4.80 7.98
N HIS A 516 18.26 -3.48 8.00
CA HIS A 516 17.00 -2.80 8.23
C HIS A 516 16.97 -1.45 7.51
N ALA A 517 15.77 -0.97 7.22
CA ALA A 517 15.58 0.40 6.76
C ALA A 517 16.06 1.40 7.83
N PRO A 518 16.57 2.59 7.44
CA PRO A 518 16.77 3.70 8.37
C PRO A 518 15.47 3.99 9.12
N ARG A 519 15.50 3.89 10.45
CA ARG A 519 14.28 4.06 11.26
C ARG A 519 13.89 5.53 11.31
N LEU A 520 12.57 5.81 11.27
CA LEU A 520 12.04 7.15 11.48
C LEU A 520 12.49 7.65 12.84
N ARG A 521 13.41 8.62 12.84
CA ARG A 521 13.88 9.27 14.05
C ARG A 521 12.82 10.27 14.51
N LEU A 522 12.40 10.19 15.76
CA LEU A 522 11.47 11.16 16.34
C LEU A 522 12.23 12.25 17.07
N LEU A 523 11.57 13.37 17.31
CA LEU A 523 12.10 14.35 18.24
C LEU A 523 12.28 13.69 19.61
N PRO A 524 13.44 13.86 20.26
CA PRO A 524 13.66 13.28 21.58
C PRO A 524 12.64 13.83 22.58
N GLU A 525 12.30 13.00 23.57
CA GLU A 525 11.44 13.41 24.69
C GLU A 525 12.18 14.34 25.65
N ARG A 526 13.50 14.12 25.78
CA ARG A 526 14.42 14.95 26.56
C ARG A 526 15.77 14.92 25.87
N VAL A 527 16.41 16.07 25.74
CA VAL A 527 17.78 16.20 25.22
C VAL A 527 18.55 17.12 26.16
N GLY A 528 19.73 16.71 26.61
CA GLY A 528 20.58 17.56 27.45
C GLY A 528 21.43 18.50 26.61
N VAL A 529 21.69 19.73 27.09
CA VAL A 529 22.52 20.68 26.31
C VAL A 529 23.94 20.16 26.07
N ARG A 530 24.55 19.48 27.05
CA ARG A 530 25.90 18.91 26.93
C ARG A 530 25.97 17.83 25.85
N GLU A 531 24.97 16.96 25.80
CA GLU A 531 24.85 15.90 24.78
C GLU A 531 24.69 16.52 23.39
N LEU A 532 23.85 17.55 23.28
CA LEU A 532 23.62 18.25 22.03
C LEU A 532 24.87 18.97 21.51
N LEU A 533 25.58 19.69 22.39
CA LEU A 533 26.84 20.36 22.03
C LEU A 533 27.91 19.38 21.56
N ALA A 534 28.02 18.21 22.22
CA ALA A 534 28.95 17.16 21.80
C ALA A 534 28.63 16.56 20.42
N ALA A 535 27.37 16.63 20.00
CA ALA A 535 26.92 16.10 18.70
C ALA A 535 27.13 17.07 17.52
N ILE A 536 27.57 18.30 17.76
CA ILE A 536 27.64 19.36 16.74
C ILE A 536 29.01 20.06 16.79
N PRO A 537 30.06 19.44 16.22
CA PRO A 537 31.42 19.97 16.30
C PRO A 537 31.58 21.33 15.61
N GLU A 538 30.77 21.65 14.60
CA GLU A 538 30.83 22.91 13.83
C GLU A 538 30.61 24.15 14.72
N LEU A 539 29.82 24.03 15.79
CA LEU A 539 29.58 25.11 16.75
C LEU A 539 30.84 25.50 17.53
N SER A 540 31.89 24.70 17.51
CA SER A 540 33.14 24.98 18.24
C SER A 540 34.07 25.89 17.44
N ARG A 541 33.77 26.12 16.16
CA ARG A 541 34.63 26.87 15.24
C ARG A 541 34.47 28.38 15.49
N PRO A 542 35.57 29.12 15.71
CA PRO A 542 35.50 30.57 15.86
C PRO A 542 34.93 31.24 14.62
N MET A 543 34.00 32.19 14.81
CA MET A 543 33.39 32.94 13.70
C MET A 543 34.44 33.57 12.76
N ALA A 544 35.51 34.14 13.32
CA ALA A 544 36.56 34.79 12.53
C ALA A 544 37.26 33.83 11.54
N GLU A 545 37.42 32.56 11.93
CA GLU A 545 38.00 31.54 11.05
C GLU A 545 37.04 31.17 9.92
N LEU A 546 35.74 31.04 10.25
CA LEU A 546 34.69 30.76 9.27
C LEU A 546 34.56 31.90 8.25
N GLU A 547 34.57 33.15 8.71
CA GLU A 547 34.52 34.33 7.83
C GLU A 547 35.74 34.41 6.90
N ALA A 548 36.94 34.10 7.40
CA ALA A 548 38.17 34.09 6.61
C ALA A 548 38.17 32.97 5.55
N GLU A 549 37.77 31.75 5.93
CA GLU A 549 37.62 30.62 4.99
C GLU A 549 36.60 30.97 3.91
N TYR A 550 35.48 31.54 4.31
CA TYR A 550 34.39 31.89 3.42
C TYR A 550 34.76 33.02 2.44
N ALA A 551 35.47 34.04 2.92
CA ALA A 551 36.02 35.09 2.06
C ALA A 551 37.02 34.52 1.03
N ARG A 552 37.79 33.49 1.41
CA ARG A 552 38.69 32.79 0.48
C ARG A 552 37.93 32.03 -0.59
N VAL A 553 36.91 31.25 -0.22
CA VAL A 553 36.09 30.48 -1.17
C VAL A 553 35.39 31.40 -2.17
N LEU A 554 34.79 32.50 -1.71
CA LEU A 554 34.17 33.48 -2.61
C LEU A 554 35.18 34.13 -3.57
N ALA A 555 36.41 34.38 -3.11
CA ALA A 555 37.47 34.91 -3.97
C ALA A 555 37.91 33.89 -5.03
N GLU A 556 37.97 32.60 -4.68
CA GLU A 556 38.29 31.50 -5.60
C GLU A 556 37.17 31.29 -6.64
N GLU A 557 35.90 31.31 -6.22
CA GLU A 557 34.74 31.23 -7.12
C GLU A 557 34.66 32.43 -8.07
N ALA A 558 34.88 33.64 -7.55
CA ALA A 558 34.94 34.84 -8.39
C ALA A 558 36.11 34.78 -9.39
N ALA A 559 37.26 34.23 -9.00
CA ALA A 559 38.39 34.02 -9.90
C ALA A 559 38.08 32.96 -10.97
N ALA A 560 37.43 31.85 -10.61
CA ALA A 560 36.99 30.80 -11.54
C ALA A 560 35.95 31.32 -12.53
N ALA A 561 34.99 32.13 -12.07
CA ALA A 561 33.98 32.77 -12.91
C ALA A 561 34.63 33.73 -13.93
N ARG A 562 35.64 34.51 -13.52
CA ARG A 562 36.42 35.36 -14.43
C ARG A 562 37.21 34.55 -15.46
N ALA A 563 37.75 33.39 -15.06
CA ALA A 563 38.51 32.52 -15.96
C ALA A 563 37.64 31.77 -16.98
N ALA A 564 36.36 31.54 -16.67
CA ALA A 564 35.41 30.87 -17.55
C ALA A 564 34.70 31.84 -18.54
N ALA A 565 34.91 33.15 -18.41
CA ALA A 565 34.29 34.15 -19.27
C ALA A 565 34.99 34.23 -20.65
N PRO A 566 34.25 34.27 -21.78
CA PRO A 566 34.83 34.45 -23.10
C PRO A 566 35.51 35.82 -23.26
N GLU A 567 36.63 35.87 -24.00
CA GLU A 567 37.44 37.08 -24.18
C GLU A 567 36.63 38.25 -24.77
N GLY A 568 36.49 39.33 -24.01
CA GLY A 568 35.90 40.60 -24.46
C GLY A 568 34.53 40.94 -23.86
N GLU A 569 33.93 40.05 -23.06
CA GLU A 569 32.64 40.31 -22.39
C GLU A 569 32.87 40.82 -20.96
N VAL A 570 32.32 42.00 -20.64
CA VAL A 570 32.35 42.53 -19.27
C VAL A 570 31.36 41.72 -18.44
N VAL A 571 31.86 40.82 -17.60
CA VAL A 571 31.04 40.11 -16.62
C VAL A 571 30.51 41.17 -15.65
N GLU A 572 29.22 41.51 -15.73
CA GLU A 572 28.56 42.19 -14.60
C GLU A 572 28.72 41.26 -13.40
N GLU A 573 29.51 41.69 -12.40
CA GLU A 573 29.65 40.99 -11.12
C GLU A 573 28.26 40.96 -10.47
N THR A 574 27.49 39.92 -10.81
CA THR A 574 26.24 39.62 -10.13
C THR A 574 26.65 39.35 -8.69
N PRO A 575 26.10 40.07 -7.69
CA PRO A 575 26.49 39.86 -6.30
C PRO A 575 26.28 38.38 -5.99
N LEU A 576 27.37 37.64 -5.79
CA LEU A 576 27.30 36.25 -5.35
C LEU A 576 26.51 36.27 -4.06
N GLU A 577 25.32 35.67 -4.10
CA GLU A 577 24.42 35.61 -2.96
C GLU A 577 25.20 34.91 -1.86
N LYS A 578 25.44 35.59 -0.73
CA LYS A 578 26.28 35.07 0.35
C LYS A 578 25.61 33.79 0.91
N PRO A 579 26.08 32.54 0.68
CA PRO A 579 25.66 31.38 1.44
C PRO A 579 25.52 31.69 2.93
N ALA A 580 24.51 31.09 3.55
CA ALA A 580 24.28 31.22 4.98
C ALA A 580 25.56 30.86 5.74
N VAL A 581 26.03 31.78 6.60
CA VAL A 581 27.17 31.51 7.48
C VAL A 581 26.84 30.25 8.29
N PRO A 582 27.73 29.24 8.30
CA PRO A 582 27.52 28.02 9.06
C PRO A 582 27.42 28.31 10.57
N LEU A 583 27.05 27.29 11.34
CA LEU A 583 27.06 27.38 12.80
C LEU A 583 28.45 27.80 13.31
N HIS A 584 28.47 28.66 14.33
CA HIS A 584 29.68 29.30 14.87
C HIS A 584 29.65 29.36 16.39
N ASP A 585 30.80 29.65 17.01
CA ASP A 585 31.01 29.72 18.46
C ASP A 585 30.07 30.68 19.24
N LYS A 586 29.54 31.71 18.58
CA LYS A 586 28.55 32.66 19.17
C LYS A 586 27.09 32.22 19.08
N CYS A 587 26.78 31.14 18.40
CA CYS A 587 25.42 30.61 18.31
C CYS A 587 24.97 29.98 19.65
N LEU A 588 23.76 30.31 20.09
CA LEU A 588 23.13 29.71 21.28
C LEU A 588 22.35 28.47 20.87
N VAL A 589 22.65 27.34 21.51
CA VAL A 589 22.02 26.05 21.21
C VAL A 589 20.80 25.85 22.09
N LEU A 590 19.63 25.91 21.48
CA LEU A 590 18.37 25.87 22.21
C LEU A 590 17.75 24.48 22.27
N GLY A 591 18.11 23.58 21.35
CA GLY A 591 17.47 22.26 21.29
C GLY A 591 17.61 21.57 19.95
N VAL A 592 16.67 20.68 19.63
CA VAL A 592 16.62 19.93 18.38
C VAL A 592 15.33 20.28 17.63
N GLU A 593 15.43 20.60 16.35
CA GLU A 593 14.26 20.93 15.51
C GLU A 593 13.72 19.72 14.73
N GLU A 594 12.42 19.66 14.48
CA GLU A 594 11.74 18.46 13.97
C GLU A 594 12.09 18.11 12.52
N ARG A 595 12.39 19.10 11.69
CA ARG A 595 12.45 18.90 10.23
C ARG A 595 13.63 18.04 9.82
N ARG A 596 14.80 18.30 10.39
CA ARG A 596 16.05 17.58 10.10
C ARG A 596 16.63 16.87 11.32
N LEU A 597 16.03 17.05 12.50
CA LEU A 597 16.63 16.67 13.78
C LEU A 597 18.02 17.28 13.98
N GLY A 598 18.23 18.44 13.35
CA GLY A 598 19.41 19.27 13.56
C GLY A 598 19.23 20.20 14.76
N PRO A 599 20.26 20.97 15.11
CA PRO A 599 20.15 21.89 16.22
C PRO A 599 19.18 23.04 15.92
N LEU A 600 18.31 23.30 16.89
CA LEU A 600 17.63 24.58 17.03
C LEU A 600 18.62 25.58 17.61
N VAL A 601 18.96 26.60 16.83
CA VAL A 601 19.96 27.60 17.18
C VAL A 601 19.36 28.99 17.15
N PHE A 602 19.75 29.82 18.10
CA PHE A 602 19.53 31.26 18.08
C PHE A 602 20.86 31.97 17.82
N ASP A 603 20.91 32.78 16.77
CA ASP A 603 22.09 33.54 16.39
C ASP A 603 21.93 35.00 16.83
N PRO A 604 22.63 35.43 17.90
CA PRO A 604 22.53 36.80 18.43
C PRO A 604 23.08 37.87 17.49
N LEU A 605 23.78 37.50 16.41
CA LEU A 605 24.26 38.44 15.40
C LEU A 605 23.18 38.76 14.37
N LYS A 606 22.18 37.88 14.24
CA LYS A 606 21.04 38.03 13.31
C LYS A 606 19.80 38.55 14.03
N ASP A 607 19.46 37.96 15.16
CA ASP A 607 18.25 38.25 15.93
C ASP A 607 18.60 38.81 17.32
N GLN A 608 17.81 39.74 17.85
CA GLN A 608 18.06 40.35 19.18
C GLN A 608 17.08 39.88 20.25
N HIS A 609 15.94 39.33 19.82
CA HIS A 609 14.79 39.09 20.69
C HIS A 609 14.29 37.66 20.51
N ILE A 610 14.08 36.96 21.61
CA ILE A 610 13.45 35.64 21.63
C ILE A 610 12.50 35.56 22.82
N PHE A 611 11.35 34.90 22.64
CA PHE A 611 10.39 34.76 23.72
C PHE A 611 9.68 33.42 23.69
N ALA A 612 9.32 32.90 24.86
CA ALA A 612 8.58 31.67 25.05
C ALA A 612 7.24 31.93 25.74
N VAL A 613 6.17 31.34 25.21
CA VAL A 613 4.82 31.39 25.79
C VAL A 613 4.35 29.97 26.05
N GLY A 614 3.86 29.67 27.26
CA GLY A 614 3.39 28.33 27.60
C GLY A 614 2.71 28.25 28.96
N ASP A 615 2.02 27.16 29.27
CA ASP A 615 1.33 27.00 30.54
C ASP A 615 2.30 26.75 31.70
N GLY A 616 1.76 26.55 32.91
CA GLY A 616 2.54 26.04 34.04
C GLY A 616 3.21 24.71 33.67
N GLU A 617 4.43 24.51 34.16
CA GLU A 617 5.20 23.26 33.95
C GLU A 617 5.55 22.92 32.48
N SER A 618 5.27 23.83 31.54
CA SER A 618 5.59 23.64 30.11
C SER A 618 7.09 23.73 29.78
N GLY A 619 7.93 24.20 30.72
CA GLY A 619 9.37 24.37 30.54
C GLY A 619 9.86 25.82 30.42
N ARG A 620 9.02 26.82 30.70
CA ARG A 620 9.36 28.26 30.63
C ARG A 620 10.61 28.68 31.41
N SER A 621 10.66 28.40 32.71
CA SER A 621 11.83 28.72 33.54
C SER A 621 13.08 27.93 33.11
N ALA A 622 12.89 26.71 32.60
CA ALA A 622 14.00 25.90 32.06
C ALA A 622 14.56 26.51 30.76
N PHE A 623 13.71 27.12 29.93
CA PHE A 623 14.15 27.88 28.76
C PHE A 623 14.98 29.11 29.17
N ILE A 624 14.54 29.89 30.17
CA ILE A 624 15.34 31.04 30.66
C ILE A 624 16.69 30.58 31.22
N ARG A 625 16.70 29.49 32.00
CA ARG A 625 17.95 28.88 32.51
C ARG A 625 18.86 28.46 31.35
N LEU A 626 18.33 27.76 30.35
CA LEU A 626 19.09 27.35 29.16
C LEU A 626 19.73 28.56 28.47
N MET A 627 18.96 29.63 28.26
CA MET A 627 19.45 30.87 27.66
C MET A 627 20.60 31.48 28.47
N ALA A 628 20.44 31.60 29.79
CA ALA A 628 21.49 32.14 30.67
C ALA A 628 22.80 31.34 30.55
N HIS A 629 22.72 30.01 30.62
CA HIS A 629 23.89 29.13 30.52
C HIS A 629 24.53 29.16 29.13
N GLU A 630 23.75 29.21 28.04
CA GLU A 630 24.29 29.33 26.69
C GLU A 630 24.96 30.70 26.43
N ILE A 631 24.41 31.78 27.00
CA ILE A 631 25.04 33.11 26.93
C ILE A 631 26.40 33.07 27.65
N MET A 632 26.46 32.50 28.86
CA MET A 632 27.73 32.36 29.61
C MET A 632 28.73 31.42 28.92
N ARG A 633 28.25 30.39 28.21
CA ARG A 633 29.12 29.48 27.45
C ARG A 633 29.79 30.19 26.26
N THR A 634 29.05 31.08 25.59
CA THR A 634 29.49 31.73 24.35
C THR A 634 30.17 33.08 24.58
N ASN A 635 30.18 33.59 25.81
CA ASN A 635 30.69 34.92 26.18
C ASN A 635 31.52 34.91 27.46
N THR A 636 32.29 35.97 27.67
CA THR A 636 32.95 36.23 28.95
C THR A 636 32.21 37.36 29.70
N PRO A 637 32.47 37.56 31.01
CA PRO A 637 31.87 38.66 31.77
C PRO A 637 32.14 40.06 31.19
N GLU A 638 33.19 40.21 30.37
CA GLU A 638 33.55 41.46 29.70
C GLU A 638 32.76 41.68 28.40
N THR A 639 32.27 40.61 27.78
CA THR A 639 31.54 40.67 26.50
C THR A 639 30.03 40.56 26.68
N ALA A 640 29.53 39.97 27.77
CA ALA A 640 28.11 39.92 28.08
C ALA A 640 27.82 40.13 29.57
N LYS A 641 26.76 40.89 29.86
CA LYS A 641 26.19 41.05 31.20
C LYS A 641 24.72 40.69 31.21
N LEU A 642 24.26 40.01 32.26
CA LEU A 642 22.88 39.55 32.40
C LEU A 642 22.12 40.37 33.44
N VAL A 643 20.91 40.77 33.07
CA VAL A 643 19.89 41.35 33.96
C VAL A 643 18.79 40.30 34.07
N ILE A 644 18.61 39.74 35.27
CA ILE A 644 17.59 38.73 35.52
C ILE A 644 16.40 39.38 36.20
N VAL A 645 15.22 39.24 35.60
CA VAL A 645 13.95 39.60 36.23
C VAL A 645 13.21 38.30 36.50
N ASP A 646 13.21 37.89 37.76
CA ASP A 646 12.69 36.59 38.22
C ASP A 646 11.77 36.81 39.43
N PRO A 647 10.48 37.09 39.17
CA PRO A 647 9.51 37.39 40.23
C PRO A 647 9.39 36.29 41.30
N ARG A 648 9.64 35.03 40.92
CA ARG A 648 9.47 33.85 41.78
C ARG A 648 10.77 33.28 42.35
N ARG A 649 11.92 33.85 41.97
CA ARG A 649 13.25 33.40 42.39
C ARG A 649 13.57 31.96 41.96
N SER A 650 13.12 31.56 40.77
CA SER A 650 13.34 30.23 40.18
C SER A 650 14.79 30.00 39.67
N LEU A 651 15.56 31.08 39.50
CA LEU A 651 16.93 31.12 38.94
C LEU A 651 17.99 31.60 39.96
N LEU A 652 17.66 31.64 41.25
CA LEU A 652 18.58 32.12 42.28
C LEU A 652 19.82 31.22 42.35
N GLY A 653 21.01 31.82 42.28
CA GLY A 653 22.29 31.10 42.36
C GLY A 653 22.75 30.44 41.06
N GLU A 654 21.99 30.54 39.96
CA GLU A 654 22.35 29.94 38.67
C GLU A 654 23.44 30.70 37.90
N ILE A 655 23.65 31.99 38.23
CA ILE A 655 24.52 32.90 37.48
C ILE A 655 25.60 33.44 38.41
N PRO A 656 26.89 33.31 38.05
CA PRO A 656 27.99 33.92 38.81
C PRO A 656 27.85 35.45 38.90
N GLU A 657 28.25 36.03 40.04
CA GLU A 657 28.17 37.49 40.28
C GLU A 657 28.90 38.31 39.22
N GLU A 658 29.97 37.77 38.63
CA GLU A 658 30.73 38.42 37.55
C GLU A 658 29.91 38.66 36.28
N PHE A 659 28.97 37.79 35.94
CA PHE A 659 28.09 37.97 34.77
C PHE A 659 26.87 38.84 35.09
N LEU A 660 26.50 38.94 36.38
CA LEU A 660 25.27 39.56 36.83
C LEU A 660 25.41 41.09 36.90
N LEU A 661 24.56 41.80 36.15
CA LEU A 661 24.41 43.26 36.27
C LEU A 661 23.37 43.63 37.32
N ALA A 662 22.26 42.89 37.35
CA ALA A 662 21.20 43.03 38.34
C ALA A 662 20.37 41.73 38.39
N TYR A 663 19.92 41.36 39.59
CA TYR A 663 18.92 40.32 39.83
C TYR A 663 17.72 40.96 40.53
N LEU A 664 16.56 40.94 39.88
CA LEU A 664 15.36 41.66 40.28
C LEU A 664 14.24 40.67 40.56
N SER A 665 13.72 40.70 41.79
CA SER A 665 12.55 39.94 42.23
C SER A 665 11.34 40.85 42.39
N LEU A 666 10.16 40.27 42.63
CA LEU A 666 8.91 41.05 42.78
C LEU A 666 8.93 42.04 43.97
N ASN A 667 9.86 41.87 44.90
CA ASN A 667 10.02 42.76 46.06
C ASN A 667 10.93 43.98 45.78
N ASP A 668 11.55 44.04 44.60
CA ASP A 668 12.49 45.09 44.21
C ASP A 668 11.81 46.16 43.34
N ASP A 669 12.42 47.34 43.20
CA ASP A 669 11.94 48.40 42.27
C ASP A 669 12.34 48.07 40.82
N ILE A 670 11.67 47.07 40.24
CA ILE A 670 11.99 46.56 38.90
C ILE A 670 11.96 47.69 37.85
N GLU A 671 10.92 48.54 37.88
CA GLU A 671 10.76 49.61 36.90
C GLU A 671 11.86 50.68 37.05
N GLY A 672 12.18 51.07 38.28
CA GLY A 672 13.26 52.03 38.58
C GLY A 672 14.63 51.53 38.13
N GLU A 673 14.97 50.27 38.45
CA GLU A 673 16.23 49.65 38.07
C GLU A 673 16.37 49.49 36.54
N LEU A 674 15.32 49.00 35.87
CA LEU A 674 15.32 48.89 34.41
C LEU A 674 15.42 50.27 33.74
N ARG A 675 14.80 51.31 34.30
CA ARG A 675 14.93 52.68 33.82
C ARG A 675 16.36 53.20 33.97
N ALA A 676 17.02 52.91 35.09
CA ALA A 676 18.42 53.30 35.31
C ALA A 676 19.35 52.61 34.30
N ILE A 677 19.16 51.30 34.07
CA ILE A 677 19.92 50.52 33.07
C ILE A 677 19.67 51.05 31.66
N ALA A 678 18.41 51.25 31.27
CA ALA A 678 18.05 51.78 29.95
C ALA A 678 18.65 53.18 29.71
N GLY A 679 18.58 54.05 30.72
CA GLY A 679 19.20 55.37 30.68
C GLY A 679 20.71 55.32 30.52
N ALA A 680 21.38 54.40 31.22
CA ALA A 680 22.82 54.20 31.11
C ALA A 680 23.24 53.69 29.71
N ILE A 681 22.49 52.74 29.14
CA ILE A 681 22.71 52.23 27.78
C ILE A 681 22.53 53.36 26.77
N THR A 682 21.42 54.09 26.83
CA THR A 682 21.11 55.20 25.91
C THR A 682 22.20 56.25 25.95
N LYS A 683 22.59 56.70 27.16
CA LYS A 683 23.60 57.76 27.33
C LYS A 683 24.98 57.36 26.82
N LYS A 684 25.36 56.09 26.93
CA LYS A 684 26.70 55.60 26.56
C LYS A 684 26.81 55.05 25.14
N ARG A 685 25.71 54.56 24.56
CA ARG A 685 25.72 53.76 23.32
C ARG A 685 24.87 54.33 22.19
N ALA A 686 24.05 55.36 22.43
CA ALA A 686 23.27 55.97 21.35
C ALA A 686 24.22 56.50 20.24
N PRO A 687 23.99 56.14 18.96
CA PRO A 687 24.83 56.63 17.88
C PRO A 687 24.72 58.15 17.75
N GLY A 688 25.87 58.83 17.78
CA GLY A 688 25.96 60.27 17.55
C GLY A 688 25.72 60.64 16.08
N LYS A 689 25.55 61.94 15.80
CA LYS A 689 25.35 62.45 14.43
C LYS A 689 26.55 62.23 13.50
N ASP A 690 27.74 61.98 14.07
CA ASP A 690 29.00 61.82 13.36
C ASP A 690 29.37 60.34 13.10
N VAL A 691 28.51 59.39 13.47
CA VAL A 691 28.76 57.96 13.26
C VAL A 691 28.55 57.60 11.80
N THR A 692 29.59 57.06 11.17
CA THR A 692 29.54 56.63 9.75
C THR A 692 28.76 55.32 9.58
N VAL A 693 28.35 55.02 8.33
CA VAL A 693 27.65 53.75 8.00
C VAL A 693 28.50 52.52 8.32
N ALA A 694 29.82 52.59 8.12
CA ALA A 694 30.75 51.51 8.47
C ALA A 694 30.80 51.30 9.98
N GLN A 695 30.95 52.38 10.76
CA GLN A 695 30.93 52.32 12.22
C GLN A 695 29.59 51.82 12.77
N LEU A 696 28.47 52.20 12.14
CA LEU A 696 27.13 51.68 12.45
C LEU A 696 27.04 50.16 12.29
N ARG A 697 27.58 49.61 11.18
CA ARG A 697 27.59 48.16 10.94
C ARG A 697 28.51 47.40 11.89
N GLU A 698 29.67 47.98 12.20
CA GLU A 698 30.70 47.35 13.05
C GLU A 698 30.50 47.59 14.55
N ARG A 699 29.53 48.43 14.94
CA ARG A 699 29.30 48.86 16.32
C ARG A 699 30.51 49.52 16.99
N SER A 700 31.39 50.13 16.21
CA SER A 700 32.71 50.56 16.69
C SER A 700 32.75 51.91 17.41
N TRP A 701 31.62 52.63 17.53
CA TRP A 701 31.52 53.89 18.28
C TRP A 701 31.34 53.71 19.80
N TRP A 702 31.08 52.49 20.27
CA TRP A 702 31.03 52.16 21.69
C TRP A 702 31.79 50.85 21.97
N SER A 703 32.16 50.64 23.22
CA SER A 703 32.79 49.40 23.68
C SER A 703 32.22 48.98 25.04
N GLY A 704 32.33 47.69 25.34
CA GLY A 704 31.82 47.08 26.57
C GLY A 704 30.92 45.89 26.29
N PRO A 705 30.36 45.26 27.34
CA PRO A 705 29.56 44.05 27.21
C PRO A 705 28.19 44.33 26.59
N GLU A 706 27.69 43.41 25.78
CA GLU A 706 26.26 43.37 25.44
C GLU A 706 25.42 43.09 26.69
N VAL A 707 24.22 43.65 26.75
CA VAL A 707 23.31 43.50 27.90
C VAL A 707 22.17 42.56 27.51
N TRP A 708 22.03 41.48 28.27
CA TRP A 708 20.99 40.48 28.08
C TRP A 708 19.96 40.61 29.21
N VAL A 709 18.72 40.96 28.86
CA VAL A 709 17.63 41.03 29.83
C VAL A 709 16.80 39.76 29.71
N LEU A 710 16.86 38.93 30.76
CA LEU A 710 16.14 37.66 30.85
C LEU A 710 15.00 37.81 31.84
N VAL A 711 13.78 37.64 31.36
CA VAL A 711 12.56 37.82 32.15
C VAL A 711 11.80 36.50 32.25
N ASP A 712 11.66 35.96 33.46
CA ASP A 712 10.79 34.83 33.74
C ASP A 712 9.43 35.31 34.27
N ASP A 713 8.37 34.52 34.03
CA ASP A 713 6.98 34.82 34.41
C ASP A 713 6.54 36.28 34.15
N ALA A 714 6.79 36.77 32.93
CA ALA A 714 6.55 38.18 32.57
C ALA A 714 5.09 38.65 32.74
N GLU A 715 4.12 37.73 32.78
CA GLU A 715 2.74 38.06 33.10
C GLU A 715 2.57 38.72 34.49
N MET A 716 3.46 38.43 35.45
CA MET A 716 3.43 39.01 36.79
C MET A 716 3.91 40.46 36.82
N LEU A 717 4.57 40.92 35.76
CA LEU A 717 5.11 42.27 35.62
C LEU A 717 4.13 43.24 34.96
N SER A 718 3.01 42.70 34.47
CA SER A 718 1.92 43.47 33.85
C SER A 718 0.70 43.50 34.76
N SER A 719 0.25 44.69 35.15
CA SER A 719 -0.96 44.89 35.96
C SER A 719 -1.83 46.00 35.36
N GLY A 720 -2.88 45.62 34.62
CA GLY A 720 -3.76 46.59 33.96
C GLY A 720 -3.05 47.36 32.85
N MET A 721 -2.90 48.68 33.02
CA MET A 721 -2.22 49.57 32.06
C MET A 721 -0.74 49.78 32.36
N SER A 722 -0.24 49.35 33.52
CA SER A 722 1.19 49.47 33.87
C SER A 722 1.94 48.19 33.50
N ASN A 723 3.14 48.37 32.95
CA ASN A 723 4.07 47.31 32.64
C ASN A 723 5.46 47.71 33.14
N MET A 724 6.00 46.94 34.08
CA MET A 724 7.31 47.23 34.69
C MET A 724 8.46 47.15 33.67
N LEU A 725 8.26 46.51 32.52
CA LEU A 725 9.24 46.42 31.42
C LEU A 725 9.22 47.62 30.46
N GLN A 726 8.24 48.53 30.60
CA GLN A 726 8.09 49.71 29.75
C GLN A 726 9.37 50.56 29.60
N PRO A 727 10.24 50.74 30.62
CA PRO A 727 11.45 51.54 30.45
C PRO A 727 12.41 51.06 29.34
N LEU A 728 12.32 49.80 28.93
CA LEU A 728 13.15 49.23 27.85
C LEU A 728 12.59 49.52 26.45
N ASP A 729 11.34 49.97 26.34
CA ASP A 729 10.64 50.17 25.07
C ASP A 729 11.39 51.02 24.03
N PRO A 730 12.03 52.15 24.39
CA PRO A 730 12.75 52.98 23.42
C PRO A 730 13.97 52.28 22.82
N LEU A 731 14.55 51.32 23.55
CA LEU A 731 15.77 50.63 23.14
C LEU A 731 15.49 49.43 22.23
N LEU A 732 14.32 48.78 22.35
CA LEU A 732 14.03 47.54 21.60
C LEU A 732 14.19 47.68 20.09
N ALA A 733 13.81 48.83 19.52
CA ALA A 733 13.93 49.08 18.08
C ALA A 733 15.38 49.32 17.63
N GLN A 734 16.24 49.78 18.54
CA GLN A 734 17.67 50.03 18.30
C GLN A 734 18.54 48.98 19.01
N ALA A 735 17.95 47.87 19.43
CA ALA A 735 18.58 46.86 20.28
C ALA A 735 19.87 46.33 19.66
N ARG A 736 19.86 46.16 18.32
CA ARG A 736 21.04 45.78 17.55
C ARG A 736 22.17 46.81 17.66
N ASP A 737 21.89 48.10 17.63
CA ASP A 737 22.94 49.12 17.61
C ASP A 737 23.56 49.32 19.00
N VAL A 738 22.76 49.14 20.05
CA VAL A 738 23.18 49.36 21.45
C VAL A 738 23.63 48.08 22.16
N GLY A 739 23.60 46.93 21.48
CA GLY A 739 23.99 45.63 22.05
C GLY A 739 23.07 45.21 23.21
N LEU A 740 21.76 45.29 23.00
CA LEU A 740 20.72 44.86 23.94
C LEU A 740 20.00 43.63 23.38
N HIS A 741 19.82 42.60 24.20
CA HIS A 741 19.04 41.41 23.87
C HIS A 741 17.91 41.21 24.85
N MET A 742 16.75 40.77 24.35
CA MET A 742 15.57 40.48 25.15
C MET A 742 15.23 39.00 25.08
N VAL A 743 15.15 38.37 26.25
CA VAL A 743 14.71 36.99 26.43
C VAL A 743 13.55 36.99 27.41
N LEU A 744 12.39 36.51 26.98
CA LEU A 744 11.17 36.62 27.79
C LEU A 744 10.42 35.28 27.84
N ALA A 745 10.01 34.86 29.03
CA ALA A 745 9.10 33.74 29.23
C ALA A 745 7.81 34.24 29.89
N ARG A 746 6.67 33.83 29.33
CA ARG A 746 5.34 34.26 29.78
C ARG A 746 4.34 33.12 29.77
N ARG A 747 3.37 33.14 30.68
CA ARG A 747 2.30 32.14 30.70
C ARG A 747 1.33 32.33 29.53
N THR A 748 0.85 31.24 28.93
CA THR A 748 -0.36 31.29 28.09
C THR A 748 -1.57 31.66 28.95
N GLY A 749 -2.52 32.40 28.37
CA GLY A 749 -3.74 32.80 29.05
C GLY A 749 -4.39 34.03 28.45
N SER A 750 -5.50 34.45 29.05
CA SER A 750 -6.28 35.59 28.61
C SER A 750 -5.42 36.87 28.54
N GLY A 751 -5.43 37.51 27.38
CA GLY A 751 -4.73 38.77 27.15
C GLY A 751 -3.33 38.68 26.53
N ILE A 752 -2.85 37.50 26.11
CA ILE A 752 -1.58 37.40 25.35
C ILE A 752 -1.61 38.25 24.06
N MET A 753 -2.74 38.25 23.34
CA MET A 753 -2.90 39.10 22.15
C MET A 753 -2.96 40.59 22.46
N SER A 754 -3.30 40.97 23.70
CA SER A 754 -3.29 42.36 24.16
C SER A 754 -1.98 42.75 24.85
N ASP A 755 -1.04 41.82 25.04
CA ASP A 755 0.28 42.12 25.57
C ASP A 755 1.07 42.94 24.54
N ARG A 756 1.20 44.24 24.84
CA ARG A 756 1.90 45.20 23.98
C ARG A 756 3.38 44.87 23.85
N PHE A 757 4.00 44.31 24.89
CA PHE A 757 5.42 44.04 24.89
C PHE A 757 5.76 42.83 24.00
N VAL A 758 5.03 41.71 24.16
CA VAL A 758 5.16 40.54 23.28
C VAL A 758 4.82 40.89 21.83
N THR A 759 3.76 41.68 21.61
CA THR A 759 3.38 42.15 20.27
C THR A 759 4.52 42.93 19.62
N LYS A 760 5.17 43.82 20.36
CA LYS A 760 6.28 44.62 19.87
C LYS A 760 7.55 43.80 19.59
N LEU A 761 7.90 42.85 20.46
CA LEU A 761 9.01 41.93 20.18
C LEU A 761 8.80 41.16 18.88
N ARG A 762 7.56 40.71 18.62
CA ARG A 762 7.19 40.06 17.37
C ARG A 762 7.30 40.99 16.16
N GLU A 763 6.81 42.24 16.27
CA GLU A 763 6.91 43.24 15.19
C GLU A 763 8.37 43.57 14.83
N LEU A 764 9.26 43.52 15.82
CA LEU A 764 10.70 43.69 15.65
C LEU A 764 11.40 42.42 15.12
N GLY A 765 10.66 41.37 14.80
CA GLY A 765 11.17 40.12 14.21
C GLY A 765 11.66 39.09 15.23
N GLY A 766 11.33 39.24 16.51
CA GLY A 766 11.74 38.29 17.54
C GLY A 766 11.21 36.87 17.29
N THR A 767 12.05 35.87 17.56
CA THR A 767 11.68 34.46 17.42
C THR A 767 10.75 34.05 18.57
N GLY A 768 9.59 33.50 18.23
CA GLY A 768 8.58 33.08 19.20
C GLY A 768 8.57 31.57 19.40
N LEU A 769 8.56 31.11 20.64
CA LEU A 769 8.41 29.70 21.03
C LEU A 769 7.06 29.53 21.73
N ILE A 770 6.18 28.70 21.20
CA ILE A 770 4.92 28.33 21.87
C ILE A 770 5.13 26.93 22.47
N LEU A 771 5.28 26.87 23.78
CA LEU A 771 5.36 25.63 24.55
C LEU A 771 3.96 25.03 24.75
N SER A 772 3.87 23.94 25.52
CA SER A 772 2.58 23.32 25.87
C SER A 772 1.59 24.34 26.42
N GLY A 773 0.38 24.36 25.86
CA GLY A 773 -0.72 25.23 26.28
C GLY A 773 -2.07 24.80 25.73
N SER A 774 -3.16 25.43 26.19
CA SER A 774 -4.51 25.11 25.74
C SER A 774 -4.84 25.73 24.37
N PRO A 775 -5.36 24.95 23.39
CA PRO A 775 -5.89 25.51 22.15
C PRO A 775 -7.07 26.48 22.34
N ASP A 776 -7.76 26.38 23.49
CA ASP A 776 -8.90 27.23 23.84
C ASP A 776 -8.50 28.67 24.17
N ASP A 777 -7.20 28.91 24.45
CA ASP A 777 -6.66 30.26 24.66
C ASP A 777 -6.63 31.10 23.36
N GLY A 778 -6.95 30.47 22.22
CA GLY A 778 -6.97 31.11 20.92
C GLY A 778 -5.57 31.25 20.31
N ALA A 779 -5.41 32.24 19.43
CA ALA A 779 -4.13 32.48 18.77
C ALA A 779 -3.12 33.11 19.75
N VAL A 780 -1.93 32.53 19.83
CA VAL A 780 -0.86 32.96 20.75
C VAL A 780 0.15 33.84 20.01
N ILE A 781 0.70 33.34 18.89
CA ILE A 781 1.63 34.10 18.03
C ILE A 781 1.07 34.13 16.60
N GLY A 782 0.66 35.32 16.15
CA GLY A 782 0.04 35.47 14.84
C GLY A 782 -1.29 34.72 14.76
N ARG A 783 -1.36 33.69 13.92
CA ARG A 783 -2.53 32.80 13.80
C ARG A 783 -2.32 31.43 14.46
N VAL A 784 -1.16 31.19 15.06
CA VAL A 784 -0.79 29.90 15.63
C VAL A 784 -1.37 29.78 17.03
N LYS A 785 -2.15 28.72 17.27
CA LYS A 785 -2.68 28.36 18.59
C LYS A 785 -1.69 27.48 19.34
N ALA A 786 -1.71 27.54 20.67
CA ALA A 786 -0.98 26.57 21.48
C ALA A 786 -1.58 25.17 21.34
N VAL A 787 -0.75 24.16 21.56
CA VAL A 787 -1.18 22.76 21.61
C VAL A 787 -0.66 22.12 22.88
N GLN A 788 -1.46 21.23 23.44
CA GLN A 788 -1.03 20.38 24.55
C GLN A 788 0.11 19.50 24.08
N SER A 789 1.24 19.55 24.79
CA SER A 789 2.46 18.83 24.46
C SER A 789 3.30 18.54 25.69
N ARG A 790 4.38 17.76 25.50
CA ARG A 790 5.31 17.43 26.59
C ARG A 790 6.13 18.66 27.00
N PRO A 791 6.62 18.73 28.25
CA PRO A 791 7.51 19.82 28.68
C PRO A 791 8.71 20.00 27.75
N GLY A 792 8.99 21.25 27.39
CA GLY A 792 10.06 21.63 26.46
C GLY A 792 9.77 21.39 24.98
N ARG A 793 8.68 20.70 24.61
CA ARG A 793 8.23 20.66 23.20
C ARG A 793 7.67 22.04 22.84
N ALA A 794 8.15 22.61 21.73
CA ALA A 794 7.81 23.95 21.30
C ALA A 794 7.39 23.98 19.82
N GLN A 795 6.41 24.82 19.50
CA GLN A 795 6.18 25.33 18.15
C GLN A 795 7.00 26.61 17.98
N VAL A 796 8.00 26.58 17.10
CA VAL A 796 8.86 27.71 16.77
C VAL A 796 8.23 28.51 15.65
N VAL A 797 8.03 29.80 15.89
CA VAL A 797 7.53 30.79 14.93
C VAL A 797 8.67 31.76 14.65
N ALA A 798 9.39 31.53 13.56
CA ALA A 798 10.50 32.37 13.12
C ALA A 798 10.13 33.11 11.83
N ARG A 799 10.59 34.36 11.68
CA ARG A 799 10.27 35.21 10.51
C ARG A 799 10.75 34.60 9.20
N ASN A 800 11.95 34.03 9.19
CA ASN A 800 12.60 33.51 7.98
C ASN A 800 12.36 32.00 7.79
N SER A 801 12.18 31.25 8.88
CA SER A 801 12.12 29.78 8.85
C SER A 801 10.70 29.21 9.00
N GLY A 802 9.69 30.07 9.13
CA GLY A 802 8.28 29.69 9.24
C GLY A 802 7.91 29.06 10.58
N LEU A 803 6.84 28.25 10.56
CA LEU A 803 6.35 27.47 11.70
C LEU A 803 6.91 26.04 11.64
N PHE A 804 7.57 25.60 12.70
CA PHE A 804 8.05 24.22 12.84
C PHE A 804 8.07 23.79 14.32
N ARG A 805 8.25 22.50 14.61
CA ARG A 805 8.36 22.02 16.01
C ARG A 805 9.81 21.81 16.42
N ALA A 806 10.06 21.86 17.72
CA ALA A 806 11.36 21.56 18.30
C ALA A 806 11.23 20.98 19.71
N GLN A 807 12.27 20.31 20.18
CA GLN A 807 12.50 19.99 21.58
C GLN A 807 13.54 20.95 22.15
N ILE A 808 13.16 21.77 23.13
CA ILE A 808 14.11 22.60 23.87
C ILE A 808 14.99 21.70 24.74
N ALA A 809 16.29 22.01 24.78
CA ALA A 809 17.27 21.30 25.57
C ALA A 809 17.04 21.52 27.08
N TRP A 810 17.30 20.49 27.86
CA TRP A 810 17.25 20.55 29.30
C TRP A 810 18.60 20.99 29.87
N GLN A 811 18.59 22.11 30.58
CA GLN A 811 19.69 22.54 31.43
C GLN A 811 19.38 22.19 32.90
N PRO A 812 20.14 21.29 33.54
CA PRO A 812 19.98 21.00 34.96
C PRO A 812 20.26 22.25 35.81
N GLN A 813 19.68 22.29 37.01
CA GLN A 813 19.99 23.34 37.98
C GLN A 813 21.45 23.23 38.42
N SER A 814 22.08 24.36 38.66
CA SER A 814 23.41 24.41 39.28
C SER A 814 23.34 23.82 40.69
N GLU A 815 24.34 22.99 41.06
CA GLU A 815 24.45 22.35 42.39
C GLU A 815 24.84 23.33 43.50
#